data_AF-A0A976FGL9-F1
#
_entry.id   AF-A0A976FGL9-F1
#
_cell.length_a   1.000
_cell.length_b   1.000
_cell.length_c   1.000
_cell.angle_alpha   90.00
_cell.angle_beta   90.00
_cell.angle_gamma   90.00
#
_symmetry.space_group_name_H-M   'P 1'
#
loop_
_entity.id
_entity.type
_entity.pdbx_description
1 polymer ?
#
loop_
_entity_poly.entity_id
_entity_poly.type
_entity_poly.pdbx_seq_one_letter_code
_entity_poly.pdbx_strand_id
1 'polypeptide(L)'
;MPSIFAIFAATAALIFAKVDGHGKMTCPVIRSVTKLFRESCGALINIGDEQLTIAPLENLAGFKQADFPPSPTFNLMNGCRGTVYEKGNNVTNLKAGKPFDFKYWIQAPHPGYMRLSVVKPTTDSKGIINYKVYKEVMKLDSFATNGGDQSAPATMPADVTECAEPGECVLQMYWHSDRDSQTYASCADITVTGGSGGKPSKPATPAKSVKQAKPAPSTPPSPTPAPAPAAVKANPSISVTQSEVGADAEHTAVAFVLTSWPQNQVDACTAIGVTKGASVDGSTLIAHTDDAGDGAADLRLVRVPAQDHALGSKRAIYNFNGGYPRVVARDRGIQYQPVIDLESGKSQEYSKPMGFIPQVEHTYAYFDQDYGMMNEEQLSIGESTCGAKTVGWPLDVPEGNNLFGIAELTKIALERCATARCAIDMMGSLSEEFGFFSEDSGDMASPDFGDSAEALLIGDKLGEVWVFHVMTGKDHSGAVWVAQRVPDGHVTVVANAFTIREIDLSQPDWYMASSNVISLAEEMNWWNRTSGQAFDFTAAYGFADKDAVGPLYTGRRVWRVFDVLAPSLHLDARLGSFSQFATYPFSVKPDHVIETFEIMDLLRDHYEDTRYDMTKGLAAGPFGSPVRWSGDSGGVVGGWERPISMYRTLFAIVLQSRSHVGPDAIGGVAWYAQSAPHGSVFVPFSCTQDSVPQSYLLGRQSQFHPQSAWWAFNFVNNWSLLRYNAMSIDIHEKIRALQKSAFLLRNKIETEGQNVHNETQLVASIEKQSNDFAEHVITQWWQLAWTLVSKYSDGYMTTGEAPDQQASIGYPTWWLQASEFASWPGDSFLPDMRIREKLVIDSETAQGFLRRTATFDKVIVGIQSYPLAIAWVILGTALIVTVVVYAKREKSRTGYHILE
;
A
#
# COMPACT_ATOMS: atom_id res chain seq x y z
N MET A 1 -10.97 60.15 21.14
CA MET A 1 -12.40 59.81 20.93
C MET A 1 -12.61 59.42 19.46
N PRO A 2 -13.66 58.64 19.13
CA PRO A 2 -13.77 57.92 17.85
C PRO A 2 -14.72 58.61 16.85
N SER A 3 -14.88 58.04 15.64
CA SER A 3 -16.18 57.51 15.17
C SER A 3 -16.25 57.25 13.65
N ILE A 4 -16.95 56.17 13.29
CA ILE A 4 -17.60 55.90 11.99
C ILE A 4 -16.69 55.76 10.76
N PHE A 5 -16.27 54.52 10.50
CA PHE A 5 -16.72 53.82 9.29
C PHE A 5 -17.16 52.40 9.69
N ALA A 6 -18.33 51.96 9.23
CA ALA A 6 -18.91 50.65 9.50
C ALA A 6 -20.03 50.35 8.49
N ILE A 7 -20.37 49.06 8.32
CA ILE A 7 -21.42 48.54 7.42
C ILE A 7 -21.04 48.76 5.92
N PHE A 8 -20.62 47.76 5.15
CA PHE A 8 -21.09 46.37 5.07
C PHE A 8 -19.98 45.32 5.14
N ALA A 9 -20.21 44.26 5.93
CA ALA A 9 -19.49 43.00 5.85
C ALA A 9 -20.44 41.85 6.22
N ALA A 10 -21.10 41.24 5.24
CA ALA A 10 -21.93 40.04 5.39
C ALA A 10 -22.28 39.42 4.03
N THR A 11 -22.26 38.08 3.95
CA THR A 11 -22.67 37.23 2.81
C THR A 11 -21.87 37.38 1.50
N ALA A 12 -21.65 36.32 0.71
CA ALA A 12 -22.14 34.94 0.87
C ALA A 12 -21.00 33.96 1.20
N ALA A 13 -21.23 33.12 2.22
CA ALA A 13 -20.55 31.84 2.35
C ALA A 13 -21.48 30.76 1.80
N LEU A 14 -20.99 29.93 0.88
CA LEU A 14 -21.69 28.72 0.40
C LEU A 14 -20.83 27.47 0.62
N ILE A 15 -20.64 27.21 1.91
CA ILE A 15 -20.59 25.89 2.56
C ILE A 15 -20.56 24.70 1.60
N PHE A 16 -19.39 24.07 1.47
CA PHE A 16 -19.28 22.61 1.43
C PHE A 16 -18.57 22.05 2.68
N ALA A 17 -18.71 22.76 3.81
CA ALA A 17 -18.58 22.13 5.11
C ALA A 17 -19.85 21.31 5.41
N LYS A 18 -19.94 20.10 4.86
CA LYS A 18 -20.78 19.04 5.40
C LYS A 18 -19.88 17.99 6.04
N VAL A 19 -19.82 18.02 7.37
CA VAL A 19 -19.27 16.91 8.15
C VAL A 19 -20.18 15.72 7.89
N ASP A 20 -19.61 14.66 7.29
CA ASP A 20 -20.33 13.45 6.93
C ASP A 20 -20.43 12.57 8.18
N GLY A 21 -21.52 12.77 8.92
CA GLY A 21 -21.86 11.96 10.08
C GLY A 21 -22.19 10.54 9.65
N HIS A 22 -21.82 9.56 10.48
CA HIS A 22 -21.79 8.16 10.06
C HIS A 22 -21.99 7.22 11.25
N GLY A 23 -22.94 6.29 11.12
CA GLY A 23 -23.15 5.21 12.10
C GLY A 23 -24.30 4.28 11.75
N LYS A 24 -24.28 3.07 12.34
CA LYS A 24 -25.25 2.00 12.09
C LYS A 24 -25.47 1.10 13.31
N MET A 25 -26.64 0.47 13.39
CA MET A 25 -26.84 -0.70 14.25
C MET A 25 -25.99 -1.87 13.70
N THR A 26 -25.24 -2.54 14.58
CA THR A 26 -24.36 -3.67 14.24
C THR A 26 -24.89 -5.00 14.79
N CYS A 27 -25.64 -4.98 15.89
CA CYS A 27 -26.42 -6.11 16.38
C CYS A 27 -27.80 -5.65 16.86
N PRO A 28 -28.92 -6.29 16.46
CA PRO A 28 -29.05 -7.34 15.44
C PRO A 28 -28.54 -6.91 14.04
N VAL A 29 -28.16 -7.91 13.23
CA VAL A 29 -27.57 -7.67 11.90
C VAL A 29 -28.57 -6.99 10.98
N ILE A 30 -28.17 -5.83 10.44
CA ILE A 30 -29.01 -5.02 9.55
C ILE A 30 -29.15 -5.63 8.15
N ARG A 31 -30.17 -5.20 7.42
CA ARG A 31 -30.31 -5.49 5.99
C ARG A 31 -29.12 -4.95 5.20
N SER A 32 -28.62 -5.77 4.28
CA SER A 32 -27.71 -5.34 3.22
C SER A 32 -28.44 -4.47 2.19
N VAL A 33 -27.65 -3.77 1.37
CA VAL A 33 -28.14 -3.19 0.11
C VAL A 33 -28.34 -4.33 -0.87
N THR A 34 -29.57 -4.53 -1.33
CA THR A 34 -29.92 -5.68 -2.18
C THR A 34 -29.87 -5.33 -3.67
N LYS A 35 -29.93 -6.35 -4.52
CA LYS A 35 -30.11 -6.15 -5.97
C LYS A 35 -31.41 -5.37 -6.27
N LEU A 36 -32.51 -5.68 -5.59
CA LEU A 36 -33.78 -4.97 -5.75
C LEU A 36 -33.66 -3.49 -5.34
N PHE A 37 -32.87 -3.18 -4.29
CA PHE A 37 -32.53 -1.80 -3.95
C PHE A 37 -31.79 -1.12 -5.10
N ARG A 38 -30.69 -1.73 -5.59
CA ARG A 38 -29.85 -1.17 -6.67
C ARG A 38 -30.63 -0.94 -7.97
N GLU A 39 -31.54 -1.85 -8.33
CA GLU A 39 -32.44 -1.70 -9.49
C GLU A 39 -33.53 -0.64 -9.29
N SER A 40 -33.79 -0.20 -8.06
CA SER A 40 -34.89 0.72 -7.72
C SER A 40 -34.47 2.12 -7.27
N CYS A 41 -33.22 2.31 -6.82
CA CYS A 41 -32.81 3.51 -6.08
C CYS A 41 -32.44 4.74 -6.94
N GLY A 42 -32.42 4.61 -8.27
CA GLY A 42 -32.07 5.72 -9.19
C GLY A 42 -30.63 6.18 -9.00
N ALA A 43 -30.39 7.49 -9.02
CA ALA A 43 -29.06 8.11 -8.87
C ALA A 43 -28.19 7.58 -7.70
N LEU A 44 -28.79 6.97 -6.67
CA LEU A 44 -28.08 6.28 -5.59
C LEU A 44 -27.33 5.01 -6.04
N ILE A 45 -27.54 4.50 -7.27
CA ILE A 45 -26.89 3.29 -7.79
C ILE A 45 -25.36 3.40 -7.86
N ASN A 46 -24.82 4.62 -7.92
CA ASN A 46 -23.39 4.90 -8.02
C ASN A 46 -22.72 5.14 -6.65
N ILE A 47 -23.46 5.01 -5.54
CA ILE A 47 -22.97 5.23 -4.17
C ILE A 47 -22.54 3.88 -3.56
N GLY A 48 -21.42 3.80 -2.84
CA GLY A 48 -20.92 2.56 -2.25
C GLY A 48 -21.88 1.95 -1.21
N ASP A 49 -21.91 0.61 -1.08
CA ASP A 49 -22.82 -0.09 -0.15
C ASP A 49 -22.64 0.37 1.31
N GLU A 50 -21.42 0.67 1.74
CA GLU A 50 -21.15 1.23 3.07
C GLU A 50 -21.87 2.57 3.24
N GLN A 51 -21.61 3.57 2.40
CA GLN A 51 -22.27 4.88 2.48
C GLN A 51 -23.80 4.76 2.33
N LEU A 52 -24.28 3.77 1.55
CA LEU A 52 -25.67 3.35 1.46
C LEU A 52 -26.23 2.61 2.70
N THR A 53 -25.43 2.37 3.75
CA THR A 53 -25.88 1.98 5.11
C THR A 53 -25.62 3.03 6.19
N ILE A 54 -24.56 3.86 6.13
CA ILE A 54 -24.13 4.73 7.24
C ILE A 54 -24.40 6.24 7.10
N ALA A 55 -24.47 6.81 5.89
CA ALA A 55 -24.60 8.27 5.67
C ALA A 55 -26.00 8.82 6.03
N PRO A 56 -26.18 10.12 6.31
CA PRO A 56 -27.49 10.65 6.71
C PRO A 56 -28.46 10.69 5.52
N LEU A 57 -29.74 10.39 5.81
CA LEU A 57 -30.83 10.34 4.83
C LEU A 57 -30.95 11.63 4.00
N GLU A 58 -30.65 12.78 4.60
CA GLU A 58 -30.74 14.10 3.99
C GLU A 58 -29.59 14.40 3.01
N ASN A 59 -28.40 13.79 3.19
CA ASN A 59 -27.33 13.84 2.19
C ASN A 59 -27.70 12.94 1.00
N LEU A 60 -28.19 11.73 1.30
CA LEU A 60 -28.60 10.73 0.31
C LEU A 60 -29.78 11.22 -0.55
N ALA A 61 -30.74 11.93 0.04
CA ALA A 61 -31.86 12.56 -0.66
C ALA A 61 -31.44 13.74 -1.56
N GLY A 62 -30.18 14.17 -1.48
CA GLY A 62 -29.55 15.13 -2.39
C GLY A 62 -29.16 14.53 -3.74
N PHE A 63 -28.81 13.24 -3.79
CA PHE A 63 -28.40 12.56 -5.03
C PHE A 63 -29.60 12.35 -5.95
N LYS A 64 -29.69 13.17 -7.00
CA LYS A 64 -30.78 13.15 -8.00
C LYS A 64 -30.20 13.40 -9.38
N GLN A 65 -30.57 12.54 -10.33
CA GLN A 65 -30.26 12.66 -11.76
C GLN A 65 -31.60 12.60 -12.50
N ALA A 66 -31.85 13.56 -13.39
CA ALA A 66 -33.15 13.71 -14.06
C ALA A 66 -33.36 12.63 -15.15
N ASP A 67 -32.26 12.14 -15.69
CA ASP A 67 -32.08 11.05 -16.63
C ASP A 67 -32.06 9.66 -15.95
N PHE A 68 -31.75 9.58 -14.65
CA PHE A 68 -31.77 8.33 -13.88
C PHE A 68 -32.62 8.42 -12.57
N PRO A 69 -33.95 8.59 -12.70
CA PRO A 69 -34.86 8.67 -11.57
C PRO A 69 -35.04 7.31 -10.85
N PRO A 70 -35.36 7.31 -9.54
CA PRO A 70 -35.72 6.09 -8.82
C PRO A 70 -37.05 5.49 -9.31
N SER A 71 -37.24 4.20 -9.05
CA SER A 71 -38.47 3.46 -9.34
C SER A 71 -39.70 4.11 -8.66
N PRO A 72 -40.89 4.13 -9.28
CA PRO A 72 -42.12 4.66 -8.68
C PRO A 72 -42.53 4.03 -7.34
N THR A 73 -42.01 2.84 -7.00
CA THR A 73 -42.24 2.13 -5.74
C THR A 73 -41.13 2.35 -4.69
N PHE A 74 -40.04 3.03 -5.06
CA PHE A 74 -38.91 3.30 -4.16
C PHE A 74 -39.14 4.56 -3.32
N ASN A 75 -38.76 4.49 -2.04
CA ASN A 75 -38.75 5.66 -1.15
C ASN A 75 -37.59 5.54 -0.14
N LEU A 76 -36.53 6.33 -0.33
CA LEU A 76 -35.41 6.45 0.63
C LEU A 76 -35.90 6.75 2.06
N MET A 77 -36.96 7.55 2.19
CA MET A 77 -37.56 7.95 3.47
C MET A 77 -38.65 6.97 3.97
N ASN A 78 -38.62 5.70 3.54
CA ASN A 78 -39.62 4.70 3.97
C ASN A 78 -39.47 4.22 5.44
N GLY A 79 -38.54 4.81 6.20
CA GLY A 79 -38.17 4.41 7.56
C GLY A 79 -36.99 3.44 7.64
N CYS A 80 -36.72 2.65 6.59
CA CYS A 80 -35.60 1.70 6.52
C CYS A 80 -34.65 2.01 5.36
N ARG A 81 -34.29 3.29 5.15
CA ARG A 81 -33.40 3.77 4.07
C ARG A 81 -33.83 3.42 2.63
N GLY A 82 -35.08 3.01 2.40
CA GLY A 82 -35.53 2.47 1.10
C GLY A 82 -35.31 0.96 0.93
N THR A 83 -34.73 0.27 1.91
CA THR A 83 -34.70 -1.20 1.93
C THR A 83 -36.08 -1.77 2.24
N VAL A 84 -36.32 -3.01 1.80
CA VAL A 84 -37.52 -3.80 2.09
C VAL A 84 -37.15 -5.20 2.56
N TYR A 85 -38.11 -5.99 3.03
CA TYR A 85 -37.87 -7.40 3.34
C TYR A 85 -37.82 -8.21 2.04
N GLU A 86 -36.75 -8.98 1.85
CA GLU A 86 -36.60 -9.94 0.75
C GLU A 86 -36.36 -11.35 1.28
N LYS A 87 -36.80 -12.35 0.51
CA LYS A 87 -36.69 -13.77 0.89
C LYS A 87 -35.24 -14.24 0.77
N GLY A 88 -34.49 -14.05 1.85
CA GLY A 88 -33.05 -14.29 1.93
C GLY A 88 -32.35 -13.36 2.93
N ASN A 89 -33.00 -12.28 3.37
CA ASN A 89 -32.48 -11.41 4.43
C ASN A 89 -32.19 -12.20 5.72
N ASN A 90 -31.16 -11.78 6.45
CA ASN A 90 -30.89 -12.26 7.81
C ASN A 90 -32.04 -11.85 8.75
N VAL A 91 -32.64 -12.82 9.44
CA VAL A 91 -33.76 -12.60 10.37
C VAL A 91 -33.35 -13.03 11.77
N THR A 92 -33.41 -12.09 12.72
CA THR A 92 -33.02 -12.36 14.11
C THR A 92 -34.24 -12.77 14.95
N ASN A 93 -34.18 -13.97 15.54
CA ASN A 93 -35.29 -14.53 16.32
C ASN A 93 -35.22 -14.06 17.79
N LEU A 94 -36.06 -13.09 18.14
CA LEU A 94 -36.15 -12.51 19.49
C LEU A 94 -37.30 -13.12 20.30
N LYS A 95 -37.37 -12.78 21.59
CA LYS A 95 -38.37 -13.32 22.54
C LYS A 95 -39.06 -12.19 23.30
N ALA A 96 -40.40 -12.20 23.31
CA ALA A 96 -41.21 -11.21 24.02
C ALA A 96 -40.88 -11.22 25.53
N GLY A 97 -40.66 -10.03 26.11
CA GLY A 97 -40.32 -9.87 27.53
C GLY A 97 -38.93 -10.40 27.91
N LYS A 98 -37.97 -10.45 26.96
CA LYS A 98 -36.58 -10.89 27.22
C LYS A 98 -35.55 -9.86 26.74
N PRO A 99 -34.40 -9.77 27.44
CA PRO A 99 -33.27 -8.98 26.97
C PRO A 99 -32.71 -9.54 25.67
N PHE A 100 -32.07 -8.68 24.88
CA PHE A 100 -31.33 -9.05 23.68
C PHE A 100 -30.17 -8.09 23.45
N ASP A 101 -29.14 -8.55 22.74
CA ASP A 101 -27.98 -7.74 22.39
C ASP A 101 -28.37 -6.64 21.40
N PHE A 102 -28.18 -5.38 21.82
CA PHE A 102 -28.24 -4.23 20.92
C PHE A 102 -26.88 -3.53 20.92
N LYS A 103 -26.22 -3.57 19.76
CA LYS A 103 -24.91 -2.98 19.49
C LYS A 103 -25.00 -2.04 18.30
N TYR A 104 -24.24 -0.95 18.34
CA TYR A 104 -24.21 0.08 17.32
C TYR A 104 -22.82 0.72 17.23
N TRP A 105 -22.47 1.20 16.05
CA TRP A 105 -21.19 1.82 15.75
C TRP A 105 -21.41 3.26 15.28
N ILE A 106 -20.60 4.18 15.81
CA ILE A 106 -20.63 5.61 15.48
C ILE A 106 -19.23 6.01 14.99
N GLN A 107 -19.06 6.26 13.69
CA GLN A 107 -17.78 6.71 13.14
C GLN A 107 -17.54 8.20 13.47
N ALA A 108 -18.59 9.01 13.32
CA ALA A 108 -18.56 10.46 13.50
C ALA A 108 -19.65 10.89 14.51
N PRO A 109 -19.30 11.55 15.63
CA PRO A 109 -20.27 11.91 16.68
C PRO A 109 -21.17 13.09 16.30
N HIS A 110 -22.46 12.81 16.10
CA HIS A 110 -23.52 13.82 15.94
C HIS A 110 -24.53 13.74 17.10
N PRO A 111 -24.26 14.44 18.23
CA PRO A 111 -25.12 14.47 19.41
C PRO A 111 -26.59 14.69 19.07
N GLY A 112 -27.44 13.80 19.56
CA GLY A 112 -28.87 13.81 19.29
C GLY A 112 -29.59 12.75 20.13
N TYR A 113 -30.76 12.32 19.67
CA TYR A 113 -31.51 11.22 20.30
C TYR A 113 -31.55 9.98 19.41
N MET A 114 -31.68 8.81 20.04
CA MET A 114 -31.91 7.53 19.34
C MET A 114 -33.17 6.86 19.88
N ARG A 115 -33.98 6.31 18.97
CA ARG A 115 -35.11 5.43 19.23
C ARG A 115 -34.82 4.05 18.63
N LEU A 116 -34.90 3.02 19.46
CA LEU A 116 -34.96 1.63 19.01
C LEU A 116 -36.44 1.23 19.00
N SER A 117 -36.96 0.79 17.86
CA SER A 117 -38.39 0.50 17.69
C SER A 117 -38.63 -0.76 16.86
N VAL A 118 -39.65 -1.54 17.24
CA VAL A 118 -40.26 -2.52 16.35
C VAL A 118 -41.18 -1.77 15.39
N VAL A 119 -40.89 -1.87 14.09
CA VAL A 119 -41.67 -1.26 13.01
C VAL A 119 -42.28 -2.35 12.13
N LYS A 120 -43.49 -2.11 11.59
CA LYS A 120 -44.19 -3.01 10.68
C LYS A 120 -44.33 -2.38 9.28
N PRO A 121 -44.17 -3.15 8.19
CA PRO A 121 -44.37 -2.64 6.83
C PRO A 121 -45.85 -2.32 6.57
N THR A 122 -46.08 -1.24 5.84
CA THR A 122 -47.39 -0.88 5.28
C THR A 122 -47.21 -0.46 3.83
N THR A 123 -47.95 -1.09 2.91
CA THR A 123 -47.90 -0.74 1.48
C THR A 123 -48.97 0.31 1.20
N ASP A 124 -48.61 1.40 0.52
CA ASP A 124 -49.55 2.46 0.14
C ASP A 124 -50.25 2.18 -1.21
N SER A 125 -51.12 3.10 -1.64
CA SER A 125 -51.86 2.98 -2.91
C SER A 125 -51.02 3.13 -4.18
N LYS A 126 -49.70 3.40 -4.05
CA LYS A 126 -48.73 3.42 -5.15
C LYS A 126 -47.81 2.19 -5.15
N GLY A 127 -47.94 1.32 -4.14
CA GLY A 127 -47.06 0.15 -3.96
C GLY A 127 -45.78 0.45 -3.16
N ILE A 128 -45.66 1.62 -2.52
CA ILE A 128 -44.49 1.98 -1.71
C ILE A 128 -44.63 1.32 -0.34
N ILE A 129 -43.65 0.49 0.05
CA ILE A 129 -43.58 -0.15 1.36
C ILE A 129 -42.94 0.82 2.36
N ASN A 130 -43.73 1.33 3.30
CA ASN A 130 -43.33 2.27 4.35
C ASN A 130 -43.47 1.63 5.74
N TYR A 131 -42.44 1.77 6.58
CA TYR A 131 -42.37 1.19 7.91
C TYR A 131 -42.91 2.14 8.98
N LYS A 132 -43.81 1.63 9.84
CA LYS A 132 -44.45 2.41 10.92
C LYS A 132 -44.14 1.80 12.27
N VAL A 133 -43.86 2.64 13.27
CA VAL A 133 -43.64 2.21 14.66
C VAL A 133 -44.88 1.48 15.18
N TYR A 134 -44.67 0.21 15.53
CA TYR A 134 -45.64 -0.63 16.22
C TYR A 134 -45.39 -0.61 17.73
N LYS A 135 -44.10 -0.58 18.14
CA LYS A 135 -43.71 -0.48 19.55
C LYS A 135 -42.32 0.16 19.69
N GLU A 136 -42.18 1.20 20.52
CA GLU A 136 -40.86 1.69 20.94
C GLU A 136 -40.26 0.69 21.95
N VAL A 137 -38.99 0.31 21.77
CA VAL A 137 -38.24 -0.62 22.63
C VAL A 137 -37.48 0.16 23.70
N MET A 138 -36.79 1.23 23.27
CA MET A 138 -36.11 2.17 24.15
C MET A 138 -35.84 3.50 23.42
N LYS A 139 -35.68 4.57 24.19
CA LYS A 139 -35.17 5.87 23.72
C LYS A 139 -33.93 6.25 24.54
N LEU A 140 -32.93 6.82 23.88
CA LEU A 140 -31.81 7.52 24.49
C LEU A 140 -31.90 9.00 24.09
N ASP A 141 -32.11 9.88 25.06
CA ASP A 141 -32.23 11.34 24.86
C ASP A 141 -30.89 12.03 24.60
N SER A 142 -29.79 11.36 24.94
CA SER A 142 -28.42 11.76 24.61
C SER A 142 -27.72 10.54 23.99
N PHE A 143 -27.34 10.66 22.73
CA PHE A 143 -26.81 9.58 21.90
C PHE A 143 -25.75 10.13 20.94
N ALA A 144 -24.80 9.27 20.53
CA ALA A 144 -23.71 9.60 19.60
C ALA A 144 -22.90 10.86 20.01
N THR A 145 -22.66 11.02 21.31
CA THR A 145 -21.76 12.04 21.87
C THR A 145 -20.28 11.70 21.70
N ASN A 146 -19.97 10.40 21.58
CA ASN A 146 -18.65 9.84 21.30
C ASN A 146 -18.75 8.82 20.15
N GLY A 147 -17.62 8.48 19.53
CA GLY A 147 -17.53 7.49 18.44
C GLY A 147 -17.27 6.06 18.93
N GLY A 148 -16.90 5.18 17.99
CA GLY A 148 -16.56 3.78 18.22
C GLY A 148 -17.75 2.83 18.32
N ASP A 149 -17.46 1.56 18.60
CA ASP A 149 -18.46 0.54 18.92
C ASP A 149 -19.02 0.70 20.33
N GLN A 150 -20.34 0.61 20.44
CA GLN A 150 -21.09 0.83 21.66
C GLN A 150 -22.23 -0.20 21.77
N SER A 151 -22.73 -0.39 22.99
CA SER A 151 -23.86 -1.28 23.26
C SER A 151 -24.77 -0.67 24.31
N ALA A 152 -26.06 -1.00 24.27
CA ALA A 152 -27.00 -0.59 25.30
C ALA A 152 -27.98 -1.74 25.63
N PRO A 153 -28.38 -1.92 26.89
CA PRO A 153 -29.24 -3.03 27.30
C PRO A 153 -30.67 -2.84 26.76
N ALA A 154 -31.03 -3.63 25.75
CA ALA A 154 -32.38 -3.66 25.19
C ALA A 154 -33.20 -4.83 25.74
N THR A 155 -34.52 -4.67 25.81
CA THR A 155 -35.46 -5.74 26.18
C THR A 155 -36.71 -5.66 25.30
N MET A 156 -37.02 -6.74 24.61
CA MET A 156 -38.16 -6.78 23.69
C MET A 156 -39.48 -6.67 24.47
N PRO A 157 -40.37 -5.71 24.19
CA PRO A 157 -41.60 -5.53 24.96
C PRO A 157 -42.50 -6.77 24.91
N ALA A 158 -43.09 -7.12 26.06
CA ALA A 158 -43.83 -8.38 26.23
C ALA A 158 -45.15 -8.46 25.44
N ASP A 159 -45.68 -7.33 24.96
CA ASP A 159 -46.90 -7.22 24.17
C ASP A 159 -46.68 -7.23 22.65
N VAL A 160 -45.43 -7.35 22.19
CA VAL A 160 -45.09 -7.59 20.78
C VAL A 160 -45.50 -9.02 20.42
N THR A 161 -46.67 -9.14 19.79
CA THR A 161 -47.38 -10.42 19.55
C THR A 161 -47.65 -10.73 18.08
N GLU A 162 -47.51 -9.74 17.19
CA GLU A 162 -47.82 -9.85 15.76
C GLU A 162 -46.55 -9.76 14.89
N CYS A 163 -45.53 -10.55 15.23
CA CYS A 163 -44.21 -10.58 14.59
C CYS A 163 -43.67 -12.02 14.50
N ALA A 164 -44.53 -12.99 14.19
CA ALA A 164 -44.18 -14.41 14.25
C ALA A 164 -43.36 -14.85 13.03
N GLU A 165 -43.66 -14.29 11.85
CA GLU A 165 -43.06 -14.71 10.58
C GLU A 165 -42.07 -13.67 10.01
N PRO A 166 -41.04 -14.11 9.26
CA PRO A 166 -40.13 -13.22 8.54
C PRO A 166 -40.83 -12.15 7.70
N GLY A 167 -40.40 -10.89 7.88
CA GLY A 167 -40.94 -9.73 7.16
C GLY A 167 -42.20 -9.10 7.77
N GLU A 168 -42.81 -9.70 8.80
CA GLU A 168 -43.92 -9.04 9.53
C GLU A 168 -43.44 -7.83 10.33
N CYS A 169 -42.21 -7.88 10.85
CA CYS A 169 -41.63 -6.88 11.74
C CYS A 169 -40.13 -6.69 11.51
N VAL A 170 -39.65 -5.49 11.85
CA VAL A 170 -38.26 -5.06 11.68
C VAL A 170 -37.85 -4.31 12.96
N LEU A 171 -36.63 -4.50 13.43
CA LEU A 171 -36.04 -3.66 14.46
C LEU A 171 -35.33 -2.48 13.79
N GLN A 172 -35.85 -1.27 14.03
CA GLN A 172 -35.32 0.00 13.53
C GLN A 172 -34.53 0.70 14.64
N MET A 173 -33.26 1.00 14.39
CA MET A 173 -32.54 2.08 15.07
C MET A 173 -32.76 3.36 14.28
N TYR A 174 -33.39 4.37 14.89
CA TYR A 174 -33.58 5.71 14.35
C TYR A 174 -32.82 6.70 15.23
N TRP A 175 -31.75 7.29 14.72
CA TRP A 175 -30.97 8.33 15.38
C TRP A 175 -31.14 9.64 14.59
N HIS A 176 -31.40 10.75 15.29
CA HIS A 176 -31.51 12.07 14.67
C HIS A 176 -30.77 13.09 15.52
N SER A 177 -30.01 13.97 14.86
CA SER A 177 -29.41 15.14 15.49
C SER A 177 -30.16 16.41 15.09
N ASP A 178 -30.88 17.00 16.04
CA ASP A 178 -31.55 18.29 15.85
C ASP A 178 -30.54 19.43 15.58
N ARG A 179 -29.28 19.29 16.04
CA ARG A 179 -28.18 20.24 15.79
C ARG A 179 -27.82 20.33 14.32
N ASP A 180 -27.68 19.17 13.68
CA ASP A 180 -27.12 19.05 12.33
C ASP A 180 -28.19 18.79 11.26
N SER A 181 -29.46 18.61 11.67
CA SER A 181 -30.60 18.27 10.81
C SER A 181 -30.36 17.01 9.98
N GLN A 182 -29.81 15.98 10.61
CA GLN A 182 -29.38 14.71 9.99
C GLN A 182 -30.02 13.50 10.67
N THR A 183 -30.47 12.54 9.86
CA THR A 183 -31.17 11.32 10.29
C THR A 183 -30.46 10.06 9.81
N TYR A 184 -30.22 9.16 10.75
CA TYR A 184 -29.55 7.88 10.58
C TYR A 184 -30.54 6.76 10.92
N ALA A 185 -30.85 5.92 9.93
CA ALA A 185 -31.81 4.83 10.08
C ALA A 185 -31.19 3.49 9.71
N SER A 186 -31.18 2.53 10.62
CA SER A 186 -30.72 1.16 10.38
C SER A 186 -31.81 0.16 10.72
N CYS A 187 -32.01 -0.86 9.88
CA CYS A 187 -33.12 -1.82 10.03
C CYS A 187 -32.62 -3.26 9.93
N ALA A 188 -32.94 -4.08 10.93
CA ALA A 188 -32.71 -5.53 10.95
C ALA A 188 -34.05 -6.28 10.94
N ASP A 189 -34.21 -7.30 10.10
CA ASP A 189 -35.43 -8.11 10.10
C ASP A 189 -35.48 -9.02 11.34
N ILE A 190 -36.66 -9.15 11.96
CA ILE A 190 -36.84 -9.92 13.20
C ILE A 190 -38.08 -10.78 13.19
N THR A 191 -38.06 -11.87 13.98
CA THR A 191 -39.28 -12.46 14.55
C THR A 191 -39.30 -12.26 16.06
N VAL A 192 -40.47 -12.35 16.68
CA VAL A 192 -40.64 -12.28 18.14
C VAL A 192 -41.55 -13.42 18.60
N THR A 193 -40.99 -14.31 19.42
CA THR A 193 -41.67 -15.50 19.94
C THR A 193 -42.07 -15.33 21.42
N GLY A 194 -43.15 -16.00 21.84
CA GLY A 194 -43.54 -16.10 23.25
C GLY A 194 -44.64 -15.14 23.75
N GLY A 195 -45.28 -14.36 22.88
CA GLY A 195 -46.40 -13.50 23.25
C GLY A 195 -47.67 -14.29 23.61
N SER A 196 -48.14 -14.19 24.86
CA SER A 196 -49.34 -14.88 25.36
C SER A 196 -50.65 -14.18 24.95
N GLY A 197 -50.89 -14.06 23.64
CA GLY A 197 -52.01 -13.34 23.04
C GLY A 197 -52.74 -14.11 21.94
N GLY A 198 -53.33 -15.27 22.29
CA GLY A 198 -54.01 -16.12 21.30
C GLY A 198 -55.27 -15.49 20.69
N LYS A 199 -55.36 -15.45 19.35
CA LYS A 199 -56.61 -15.19 18.61
C LYS A 199 -57.24 -16.53 18.16
N PRO A 200 -58.57 -16.74 18.27
CA PRO A 200 -59.20 -18.01 17.91
C PRO A 200 -59.27 -18.25 16.40
N SER A 201 -59.14 -19.50 15.98
CA SER A 201 -59.36 -19.94 14.60
C SER A 201 -60.83 -19.84 14.16
N LYS A 202 -61.08 -19.40 12.92
CA LYS A 202 -62.31 -19.71 12.17
C LYS A 202 -61.96 -20.19 10.74
N PRO A 203 -62.86 -20.93 10.05
CA PRO A 203 -62.43 -22.04 9.20
C PRO A 203 -62.17 -21.69 7.74
N ALA A 204 -61.46 -22.60 7.07
CA ALA A 204 -61.18 -22.52 5.64
C ALA A 204 -62.43 -22.70 4.75
N THR A 205 -62.33 -22.25 3.50
CA THR A 205 -63.14 -22.70 2.36
C THR A 205 -62.16 -22.99 1.20
N PRO A 206 -62.33 -24.06 0.38
CA PRO A 206 -61.17 -24.83 -0.06
C PRO A 206 -60.91 -24.87 -1.58
N ALA A 207 -59.77 -25.52 -1.92
CA ALA A 207 -59.37 -26.05 -3.23
C ALA A 207 -58.76 -25.04 -4.23
N LYS A 208 -57.84 -25.43 -5.12
CA LYS A 208 -57.44 -26.80 -5.53
C LYS A 208 -55.95 -27.10 -5.29
N SER A 209 -55.63 -28.40 -5.26
CA SER A 209 -54.30 -28.96 -5.00
C SER A 209 -53.63 -29.54 -6.25
N VAL A 210 -52.30 -29.66 -6.18
CA VAL A 210 -51.52 -30.69 -6.90
C VAL A 210 -50.78 -31.52 -5.83
N LYS A 211 -50.38 -32.75 -6.16
CA LYS A 211 -50.18 -33.85 -5.20
C LYS A 211 -48.78 -33.94 -4.56
N GLN A 212 -48.76 -34.64 -3.42
CA GLN A 212 -47.59 -35.06 -2.63
C GLN A 212 -46.71 -36.12 -3.31
N ALA A 213 -45.49 -36.28 -2.79
CA ALA A 213 -44.87 -37.59 -2.54
C ALA A 213 -44.19 -37.61 -1.14
N LYS A 214 -44.07 -38.81 -0.53
CA LYS A 214 -43.55 -39.15 0.84
C LYS A 214 -43.36 -40.70 0.89
N PRO A 215 -42.66 -41.37 1.85
CA PRO A 215 -41.74 -40.94 2.92
C PRO A 215 -40.26 -41.30 2.61
N ALA A 216 -39.40 -42.06 3.32
CA ALA A 216 -39.45 -43.08 4.41
C ALA A 216 -38.23 -42.93 5.40
N PRO A 217 -38.12 -43.67 6.54
CA PRO A 217 -37.42 -43.13 7.74
C PRO A 217 -36.44 -44.05 8.53
N SER A 218 -35.94 -43.53 9.67
CA SER A 218 -35.57 -44.23 10.95
C SER A 218 -34.26 -45.06 11.02
N THR A 219 -33.51 -45.21 12.14
CA THR A 219 -33.46 -44.57 13.50
C THR A 219 -32.11 -44.86 14.22
N PRO A 220 -31.64 -44.04 15.19
CA PRO A 220 -30.40 -44.24 15.98
C PRO A 220 -30.60 -44.59 17.49
N PRO A 221 -29.58 -45.16 18.19
CA PRO A 221 -29.43 -44.91 19.64
C PRO A 221 -28.00 -44.97 20.28
N SER A 222 -27.64 -43.95 21.07
CA SER A 222 -27.06 -44.04 22.45
C SER A 222 -25.64 -44.62 22.75
N PRO A 223 -25.07 -44.52 23.99
CA PRO A 223 -25.32 -43.60 25.15
C PRO A 223 -24.06 -42.99 25.85
N THR A 224 -24.29 -42.15 26.88
CA THR A 224 -23.34 -41.54 27.85
C THR A 224 -22.96 -42.47 29.04
N PRO A 225 -22.02 -42.06 29.94
CA PRO A 225 -22.40 -41.82 31.35
C PRO A 225 -21.63 -40.67 32.09
N ALA A 226 -22.01 -40.39 33.36
CA ALA A 226 -21.43 -39.45 34.35
C ALA A 226 -21.77 -39.95 35.79
N PRO A 227 -21.82 -39.20 36.93
CA PRO A 227 -21.14 -37.95 37.41
C PRO A 227 -20.65 -37.96 38.92
N ALA A 228 -20.05 -36.85 39.41
CA ALA A 228 -20.07 -36.33 40.81
C ALA A 228 -19.34 -37.12 41.97
N PRO A 229 -19.18 -36.61 43.24
CA PRO A 229 -19.71 -35.39 43.89
C PRO A 229 -18.76 -34.50 44.78
N ALA A 230 -19.30 -33.33 45.19
CA ALA A 230 -19.06 -32.34 46.29
C ALA A 230 -17.97 -32.57 47.40
N ALA A 231 -17.49 -31.59 48.20
CA ALA A 231 -17.89 -30.20 48.58
C ALA A 231 -16.67 -29.45 49.29
N VAL A 232 -16.64 -28.25 49.91
CA VAL A 232 -17.55 -27.11 50.25
C VAL A 232 -16.73 -25.84 50.72
N LYS A 233 -17.37 -24.64 50.85
CA LYS A 233 -17.00 -23.35 51.57
C LYS A 233 -15.52 -23.08 52.00
N ALA A 234 -14.91 -21.89 51.79
CA ALA A 234 -15.41 -20.53 52.12
C ALA A 234 -14.68 -19.38 51.35
N ASN A 235 -14.97 -18.11 51.68
CA ASN A 235 -14.47 -16.84 51.07
C ASN A 235 -14.05 -15.85 52.22
N PRO A 236 -13.33 -14.71 52.06
CA PRO A 236 -13.34 -13.81 50.87
C PRO A 236 -12.02 -13.08 50.44
N SER A 237 -12.16 -12.32 49.33
CA SER A 237 -11.56 -10.99 49.02
C SER A 237 -10.17 -10.78 48.37
N ILE A 238 -10.22 -10.25 47.11
CA ILE A 238 -9.41 -9.16 46.49
C ILE A 238 -8.02 -9.47 45.86
N SER A 239 -8.03 -9.75 44.54
CA SER A 239 -7.09 -9.34 43.45
C SER A 239 -7.82 -9.70 42.11
N VAL A 240 -7.66 -9.11 40.91
CA VAL A 240 -6.61 -8.34 40.20
C VAL A 240 -5.51 -9.19 39.53
N THR A 241 -5.86 -9.79 38.38
CA THR A 241 -5.10 -10.28 37.19
C THR A 241 -6.17 -10.95 36.28
N GLN A 242 -6.25 -10.86 34.95
CA GLN A 242 -5.30 -10.90 33.80
C GLN A 242 -4.86 -12.35 33.44
N SER A 243 -4.87 -12.66 32.12
CA SER A 243 -4.42 -13.93 31.45
C SER A 243 -5.17 -15.24 31.80
N GLU A 244 -5.37 -16.24 30.90
CA GLU A 244 -5.12 -16.39 29.45
C GLU A 244 -5.87 -17.61 28.84
N VAL A 245 -5.94 -17.65 27.48
CA VAL A 245 -5.98 -18.76 26.48
C VAL A 245 -6.64 -20.13 26.76
N GLY A 246 -7.26 -20.71 25.73
CA GLY A 246 -7.69 -22.12 25.64
C GLY A 246 -9.01 -22.30 24.86
N ALA A 247 -9.09 -22.32 23.52
CA ALA A 247 -8.45 -23.15 22.48
C ALA A 247 -9.33 -24.34 22.00
N ASP A 248 -9.02 -24.83 20.79
CA ASP A 248 -9.43 -26.09 20.13
C ASP A 248 -10.87 -26.32 19.60
N ALA A 249 -10.96 -26.21 18.26
CA ALA A 249 -11.46 -27.24 17.32
C ALA A 249 -12.98 -27.60 17.29
N GLU A 250 -13.55 -28.27 16.26
CA GLU A 250 -13.00 -28.98 15.08
C GLU A 250 -13.76 -28.65 13.76
N HIS A 251 -13.14 -28.97 12.61
CA HIS A 251 -13.68 -29.54 11.34
C HIS A 251 -15.18 -29.33 10.92
N THR A 252 -15.56 -29.13 9.65
CA THR A 252 -14.88 -29.26 8.34
C THR A 252 -15.60 -28.52 7.20
N ALA A 253 -14.95 -28.45 6.03
CA ALA A 253 -15.38 -28.10 4.66
C ALA A 253 -16.87 -28.35 4.26
N VAL A 254 -17.43 -27.76 3.19
CA VAL A 254 -16.85 -27.28 1.92
C VAL A 254 -17.49 -25.96 1.46
N ALA A 255 -16.69 -25.03 0.93
CA ALA A 255 -17.17 -23.77 0.35
C ALA A 255 -16.98 -23.69 -1.17
N PHE A 256 -17.94 -23.06 -1.86
CA PHE A 256 -17.71 -22.49 -3.20
C PHE A 256 -17.37 -21.01 -3.02
N VAL A 257 -16.09 -20.68 -3.04
CA VAL A 257 -15.60 -19.32 -2.74
C VAL A 257 -15.50 -18.49 -4.02
N LEU A 258 -16.27 -17.40 -4.09
CA LEU A 258 -15.98 -16.29 -4.98
C LEU A 258 -15.09 -15.31 -4.21
N THR A 259 -13.78 -15.32 -4.50
CA THR A 259 -12.81 -14.49 -3.79
C THR A 259 -12.85 -13.05 -4.30
N SER A 260 -13.36 -12.14 -3.46
CA SER A 260 -12.95 -10.73 -3.52
C SER A 260 -11.57 -10.61 -2.88
N TRP A 261 -10.56 -10.15 -3.62
CA TRP A 261 -9.24 -9.88 -3.05
C TRP A 261 -9.23 -8.47 -2.47
N PRO A 262 -8.72 -8.25 -1.23
CA PRO A 262 -8.09 -6.98 -0.93
C PRO A 262 -6.81 -6.88 -1.78
N GLN A 263 -6.55 -5.71 -2.34
CA GLN A 263 -5.18 -5.32 -2.67
C GLN A 263 -4.65 -4.57 -1.45
N ASN A 264 -3.87 -5.27 -0.61
CA ASN A 264 -3.13 -4.62 0.46
C ASN A 264 -2.01 -3.76 -0.16
N GLN A 265 -1.63 -2.69 0.51
CA GLN A 265 -0.67 -1.72 -0.02
C GLN A 265 0.75 -2.07 0.45
N VAL A 266 1.29 -3.11 -0.18
CA VAL A 266 2.64 -3.66 -0.08
C VAL A 266 3.70 -2.63 0.36
N ASP A 267 4.44 -2.93 1.43
CA ASP A 267 5.76 -2.35 1.75
C ASP A 267 6.79 -3.04 0.86
N ALA A 268 7.69 -2.28 0.22
CA ALA A 268 8.47 -2.85 -0.87
C ALA A 268 9.73 -2.08 -1.20
N CYS A 269 10.82 -2.81 -1.38
CA CYS A 269 12.09 -2.23 -1.81
C CYS A 269 12.54 -2.73 -3.20
N THR A 270 13.56 -2.10 -3.78
CA THR A 270 14.23 -2.57 -5.02
C THR A 270 15.73 -2.69 -4.80
N ALA A 271 16.30 -3.89 -4.98
CA ALA A 271 17.72 -4.16 -4.78
C ALA A 271 18.43 -4.54 -6.10
N ILE A 272 19.64 -4.03 -6.32
CA ILE A 272 20.49 -4.30 -7.50
C ILE A 272 21.90 -4.70 -7.03
N GLY A 273 22.44 -5.79 -7.57
CA GLY A 273 23.74 -6.33 -7.17
C GLY A 273 24.69 -6.49 -8.35
N VAL A 274 25.84 -5.82 -8.30
CA VAL A 274 26.88 -5.82 -9.36
C VAL A 274 28.14 -6.52 -8.83
N THR A 275 28.62 -7.52 -9.56
CA THR A 275 29.88 -8.23 -9.25
C THR A 275 31.12 -7.46 -9.72
N LYS A 276 32.29 -7.74 -9.13
CA LYS A 276 33.55 -7.06 -9.46
C LYS A 276 33.98 -7.15 -10.93
N GLY A 277 33.63 -8.23 -11.64
CA GLY A 277 33.89 -8.36 -13.06
C GLY A 277 32.93 -7.57 -13.95
N ALA A 278 31.86 -7.02 -13.38
CA ALA A 278 30.85 -6.21 -14.07
C ALA A 278 31.03 -4.70 -13.83
N SER A 279 31.67 -4.28 -12.75
CA SER A 279 31.98 -2.87 -12.47
C SER A 279 33.27 -2.40 -13.15
N VAL A 280 33.37 -1.10 -13.43
CA VAL A 280 34.52 -0.46 -14.08
C VAL A 280 35.79 -0.46 -13.20
N ASP A 281 35.62 -0.42 -11.88
CA ASP A 281 36.68 -0.27 -10.89
C ASP A 281 36.94 -1.55 -10.07
N GLY A 282 36.33 -2.68 -10.42
CA GLY A 282 36.51 -3.93 -9.69
C GLY A 282 35.84 -3.97 -8.30
N SER A 283 34.90 -3.07 -8.03
CA SER A 283 34.05 -3.09 -6.83
C SER A 283 32.91 -4.09 -6.92
N THR A 284 32.46 -4.63 -5.79
CA THR A 284 31.07 -5.08 -5.66
C THR A 284 30.20 -3.90 -5.32
N LEU A 285 29.04 -3.78 -5.99
CA LEU A 285 28.02 -2.79 -5.68
C LEU A 285 26.76 -3.50 -5.18
N ILE A 286 26.30 -3.15 -3.99
CA ILE A 286 25.00 -3.58 -3.45
C ILE A 286 24.15 -2.32 -3.30
N ALA A 287 23.10 -2.21 -4.10
CA ALA A 287 22.24 -1.03 -4.16
C ALA A 287 20.81 -1.38 -3.76
N HIS A 288 20.10 -0.41 -3.16
CA HIS A 288 18.80 -0.61 -2.53
C HIS A 288 18.00 0.72 -2.49
N THR A 289 16.75 0.73 -2.94
CA THR A 289 15.73 1.76 -2.59
C THR A 289 14.82 1.21 -1.51
N ASP A 290 14.80 1.85 -0.35
CA ASP A 290 13.96 1.50 0.80
C ASP A 290 12.65 2.29 0.73
N ASP A 291 11.53 1.65 0.36
CA ASP A 291 10.25 2.33 0.10
C ASP A 291 9.13 1.97 1.10
N ALA A 292 9.44 2.13 2.40
CA ALA A 292 8.53 1.94 3.54
C ALA A 292 7.14 2.60 3.35
N GLY A 293 6.11 1.95 3.90
CA GLY A 293 4.73 2.04 3.45
C GLY A 293 3.89 3.18 3.99
N ASP A 294 2.67 2.83 4.39
CA ASP A 294 1.64 3.77 4.85
C ASP A 294 1.86 4.20 6.33
N GLY A 295 2.86 3.62 7.00
CA GLY A 295 3.31 3.99 8.33
C GLY A 295 4.24 5.21 8.36
N ALA A 296 4.45 5.77 9.56
CA ALA A 296 5.55 6.70 9.80
C ALA A 296 6.81 5.91 10.18
N ALA A 297 8.00 6.39 9.81
CA ALA A 297 9.28 5.73 10.04
C ALA A 297 10.33 6.64 10.70
N ASP A 298 11.42 6.04 11.18
CA ASP A 298 12.53 6.74 11.83
C ASP A 298 13.59 7.17 10.79
N LEU A 299 13.72 8.48 10.59
CA LEU A 299 14.49 9.09 9.51
C LEU A 299 16.02 9.10 9.74
N ARG A 300 16.49 8.55 10.85
CA ARG A 300 17.89 8.66 11.28
C ARG A 300 18.78 7.60 10.62
N LEU A 301 19.79 8.02 9.86
CA LEU A 301 20.93 7.15 9.55
C LEU A 301 21.76 7.01 10.83
N VAL A 302 21.78 5.82 11.43
CA VAL A 302 22.49 5.53 12.67
C VAL A 302 23.83 4.86 12.39
N ARG A 303 24.84 5.17 13.21
CA ARG A 303 26.11 4.47 13.25
C ARG A 303 26.20 3.69 14.55
N VAL A 304 26.07 2.37 14.47
CA VAL A 304 26.23 1.48 15.62
C VAL A 304 27.72 1.19 15.79
N PRO A 305 28.36 1.57 16.91
CA PRO A 305 29.80 1.43 17.10
C PRO A 305 30.20 -0.02 17.38
N ALA A 306 31.45 -0.35 17.09
CA ALA A 306 32.06 -1.59 17.55
C ALA A 306 32.07 -1.64 19.09
N GLN A 307 31.89 -2.83 19.65
CA GLN A 307 31.73 -3.03 21.08
C GLN A 307 32.39 -4.34 21.53
N ASP A 308 33.18 -4.25 22.59
CA ASP A 308 33.66 -5.41 23.34
C ASP A 308 32.61 -5.80 24.40
N HIS A 309 32.31 -7.10 24.54
CA HIS A 309 31.31 -7.62 25.46
C HIS A 309 31.92 -8.63 26.43
N ALA A 310 31.43 -8.64 27.68
CA ALA A 310 31.90 -9.60 28.67
C ALA A 310 31.52 -11.04 28.30
N LEU A 311 32.43 -12.00 28.50
CA LEU A 311 32.21 -13.42 28.24
C LEU A 311 30.93 -13.93 28.95
N GLY A 312 30.05 -14.59 28.21
CA GLY A 312 28.78 -15.11 28.72
C GLY A 312 27.64 -14.08 28.83
N SER A 313 27.84 -12.86 28.33
CA SER A 313 26.76 -11.88 28.14
C SER A 313 25.80 -12.28 27.01
N LYS A 314 24.72 -11.50 26.84
CA LYS A 314 23.63 -11.80 25.89
C LYS A 314 23.29 -10.58 25.03
N ARG A 315 23.05 -10.84 23.75
CA ARG A 315 22.53 -9.87 22.76
C ARG A 315 21.02 -9.90 22.87
N ALA A 316 20.40 -8.76 23.24
CA ALA A 316 18.96 -8.61 23.25
C ALA A 316 18.45 -8.57 21.80
N ILE A 317 17.32 -9.24 21.52
CA ILE A 317 16.62 -9.17 20.24
C ILE A 317 15.37 -8.33 20.41
N TYR A 318 15.17 -7.34 19.53
CA TYR A 318 14.03 -6.43 19.55
C TYR A 318 13.08 -6.70 18.38
N ASN A 319 11.77 -6.47 18.57
CA ASN A 319 10.88 -6.40 17.42
C ASN A 319 11.08 -5.06 16.70
N PHE A 320 10.84 -5.05 15.39
CA PHE A 320 10.75 -3.82 14.61
C PHE A 320 9.51 -3.03 15.05
N ASN A 321 9.65 -1.70 15.19
CA ASN A 321 8.52 -0.82 15.45
C ASN A 321 8.46 0.23 14.33
N GLY A 322 7.48 0.08 13.43
CA GLY A 322 7.14 1.09 12.43
C GLY A 322 6.75 2.41 13.10
N GLY A 323 7.70 3.34 13.17
CA GLY A 323 7.53 4.61 13.86
C GLY A 323 8.85 5.27 14.21
N TYR A 324 8.76 6.46 14.80
CA TYR A 324 9.89 7.09 15.49
C TYR A 324 9.73 6.92 17.02
N PRO A 325 10.74 6.39 17.73
CA PRO A 325 11.96 5.74 17.23
C PRO A 325 11.69 4.29 16.79
N ARG A 326 12.51 3.73 15.90
CA ARG A 326 12.37 2.31 15.48
C ARG A 326 12.68 1.31 16.61
N VAL A 327 13.66 1.65 17.47
CA VAL A 327 14.05 0.90 18.69
C VAL A 327 14.61 1.92 19.70
N VAL A 328 14.53 1.61 21.00
CA VAL A 328 15.30 2.27 22.08
C VAL A 328 16.05 1.21 22.89
N ALA A 329 17.37 1.14 22.72
CA ALA A 329 18.22 0.06 23.21
C ALA A 329 19.42 0.58 24.02
N ARG A 330 19.95 -0.27 24.91
CA ARG A 330 21.13 0.07 25.73
C ARG A 330 22.46 -0.26 25.04
N ASP A 331 22.43 -1.20 24.11
CA ASP A 331 23.54 -1.97 23.54
C ASP A 331 23.77 -1.71 22.03
N ARG A 332 23.11 -0.70 21.45
CA ARG A 332 23.31 -0.22 20.06
C ARG A 332 23.99 1.16 19.99
N GLY A 333 24.77 1.53 21.01
CA GLY A 333 25.45 2.82 21.08
C GLY A 333 24.58 4.01 21.53
N ILE A 334 25.10 5.24 21.40
CA ILE A 334 24.49 6.46 21.95
C ILE A 334 23.22 6.89 21.21
N GLN A 335 23.15 6.66 19.90
CA GLN A 335 22.04 7.08 19.04
C GLN A 335 20.75 6.25 19.28
N TYR A 336 20.85 5.11 19.97
CA TYR A 336 19.72 4.28 20.38
C TYR A 336 19.30 4.46 21.85
N GLN A 337 20.00 5.30 22.63
CA GLN A 337 19.59 5.63 23.99
C GLN A 337 18.34 6.53 23.97
N PRO A 338 17.49 6.49 25.01
CA PRO A 338 16.28 7.31 25.07
C PRO A 338 16.60 8.81 25.08
N VAL A 339 16.01 9.55 24.15
CA VAL A 339 16.01 11.03 24.16
C VAL A 339 14.81 11.58 24.93
N ILE A 340 14.93 12.84 25.37
CA ILE A 340 13.78 13.60 25.89
C ILE A 340 13.03 14.18 24.70
N ASP A 341 11.75 13.82 24.59
CA ASP A 341 10.83 14.46 23.66
C ASP A 341 10.56 15.91 24.08
N LEU A 342 10.89 16.85 23.19
CA LEU A 342 10.92 18.29 23.52
C LEU A 342 9.53 18.93 23.66
N GLU A 343 8.47 18.28 23.15
CA GLU A 343 7.10 18.80 23.19
C GLU A 343 6.36 18.33 24.45
N SER A 344 6.49 17.05 24.81
CA SER A 344 5.87 16.46 26.00
C SER A 344 6.74 16.51 27.26
N GLY A 345 8.04 16.79 27.11
CA GLY A 345 9.02 16.82 28.21
C GLY A 345 9.34 15.44 28.80
N LYS A 346 8.91 14.35 28.15
CA LYS A 346 9.12 12.98 28.62
C LYS A 346 10.37 12.36 28.01
N SER A 347 11.08 11.55 28.80
CA SER A 347 12.03 10.59 28.23
C SER A 347 11.26 9.53 27.43
N GLN A 348 11.84 9.09 26.32
CA GLN A 348 11.49 7.78 25.74
C GLN A 348 11.74 6.66 26.78
N GLU A 349 10.96 5.58 26.67
CA GLU A 349 11.18 4.34 27.42
C GLU A 349 12.00 3.36 26.56
N TYR A 350 12.65 2.38 27.20
CA TYR A 350 13.41 1.35 26.49
C TYR A 350 12.47 0.33 25.84
N SER A 351 12.78 -0.10 24.62
CA SER A 351 12.09 -1.23 23.97
C SER A 351 12.19 -2.48 24.85
N LYS A 352 11.12 -3.28 24.85
CA LYS A 352 11.11 -4.62 25.46
C LYS A 352 11.78 -5.61 24.49
N PRO A 353 12.80 -6.38 24.90
CA PRO A 353 13.31 -7.48 24.07
C PRO A 353 12.26 -8.59 23.90
N MET A 354 12.17 -9.16 22.70
CA MET A 354 11.45 -10.41 22.45
C MET A 354 12.19 -11.61 23.06
N GLY A 355 13.52 -11.60 22.94
CA GLY A 355 14.37 -12.69 23.39
C GLY A 355 15.85 -12.31 23.42
N PHE A 356 16.71 -13.32 23.54
CA PHE A 356 18.16 -13.13 23.69
C PHE A 356 18.95 -14.29 23.09
N ILE A 357 20.03 -13.98 22.38
CA ILE A 357 21.04 -14.96 21.95
C ILE A 357 22.35 -14.77 22.73
N PRO A 358 23.26 -15.76 22.77
CA PRO A 358 24.61 -15.57 23.30
C PRO A 358 25.33 -14.42 22.59
N GLN A 359 26.07 -13.59 23.32
CA GLN A 359 26.87 -12.51 22.75
C GLN A 359 28.31 -12.94 22.49
N VAL A 360 28.89 -12.42 21.41
CA VAL A 360 30.30 -12.60 21.03
C VAL A 360 31.19 -11.59 21.77
N GLU A 361 32.47 -11.92 22.00
CA GLU A 361 33.38 -11.05 22.78
C GLU A 361 33.65 -9.69 22.12
N HIS A 362 33.54 -9.60 20.80
CA HIS A 362 33.68 -8.37 20.02
C HIS A 362 32.63 -8.33 18.91
N THR A 363 32.03 -7.17 18.66
CA THR A 363 31.10 -6.92 17.56
C THR A 363 31.57 -5.76 16.70
N TYR A 364 31.48 -5.91 15.39
CA TYR A 364 31.85 -4.89 14.39
C TYR A 364 30.89 -3.69 14.38
N ALA A 365 31.42 -2.55 13.95
CA ALA A 365 30.71 -1.29 13.75
C ALA A 365 30.00 -1.27 12.38
N TYR A 366 28.71 -0.91 12.35
CA TYR A 366 27.92 -0.79 11.10
C TYR A 366 27.04 0.48 10.99
N PHE A 367 26.61 0.76 9.75
CA PHE A 367 25.53 1.68 9.42
C PHE A 367 24.17 1.00 9.49
N ASP A 368 23.20 1.70 10.08
CA ASP A 368 21.90 1.17 10.43
C ASP A 368 20.77 2.17 10.14
N GLN A 369 19.65 1.69 9.63
CA GLN A 369 18.38 2.42 9.59
C GLN A 369 17.31 1.38 9.93
N ASP A 370 16.31 1.12 9.09
CA ASP A 370 15.34 0.04 9.32
C ASP A 370 16.04 -1.32 9.18
N TYR A 371 16.82 -1.53 8.11
CA TYR A 371 17.77 -2.65 7.97
C TYR A 371 19.24 -2.25 8.24
N GLY A 372 20.10 -3.24 8.51
CA GLY A 372 21.54 -3.04 8.59
C GLY A 372 22.17 -2.95 7.19
N MET A 373 22.96 -1.90 6.92
CA MET A 373 23.48 -1.62 5.56
C MET A 373 24.89 -2.16 5.31
N MET A 374 25.89 -1.62 6.00
CA MET A 374 27.31 -1.90 5.74
C MET A 374 28.13 -1.82 7.03
N ASN A 375 29.03 -2.77 7.25
CA ASN A 375 29.97 -2.72 8.36
C ASN A 375 31.38 -2.28 7.94
N GLU A 376 32.22 -1.97 8.94
CA GLU A 376 33.60 -1.54 8.75
C GLU A 376 34.48 -2.55 7.99
N GLU A 377 34.12 -3.83 7.99
CA GLU A 377 34.77 -4.88 7.20
C GLU A 377 34.36 -4.89 5.71
N GLN A 378 33.52 -3.94 5.27
CA GLN A 378 32.92 -3.85 3.93
C GLN A 378 31.96 -5.00 3.55
N LEU A 379 31.40 -5.72 4.52
CA LEU A 379 30.20 -6.53 4.28
C LEU A 379 29.03 -5.57 4.03
N SER A 380 28.30 -5.79 2.95
CA SER A 380 27.24 -4.92 2.44
C SER A 380 25.96 -5.70 2.20
N ILE A 381 24.82 -5.14 2.61
CA ILE A 381 23.49 -5.72 2.49
C ILE A 381 22.51 -4.69 1.89
N GLY A 382 21.68 -5.16 0.97
CA GLY A 382 20.47 -4.51 0.48
C GLY A 382 19.30 -5.50 0.51
N GLU A 383 18.07 -5.01 0.55
CA GLU A 383 16.88 -5.79 0.94
C GLU A 383 15.73 -5.64 -0.08
N SER A 384 14.81 -6.61 -0.10
CA SER A 384 13.55 -6.56 -0.86
C SER A 384 12.51 -7.58 -0.34
N THR A 385 11.51 -7.06 0.37
CA THR A 385 10.29 -7.72 0.90
C THR A 385 9.63 -8.60 -0.15
N CYS A 386 9.32 -9.86 0.13
CA CYS A 386 8.92 -10.87 -0.85
C CYS A 386 7.76 -11.77 -0.38
N GLY A 387 6.99 -12.28 -1.34
CA GLY A 387 5.88 -13.17 -1.01
C GLY A 387 6.24 -14.64 -0.95
N ALA A 388 5.74 -15.35 0.07
CA ALA A 388 5.85 -16.81 0.20
C ALA A 388 4.48 -17.50 0.38
N LYS A 389 4.48 -18.84 0.36
CA LYS A 389 3.30 -19.67 0.65
C LYS A 389 3.10 -19.94 2.16
N THR A 390 4.06 -19.50 2.98
CA THR A 390 4.02 -19.52 4.45
C THR A 390 4.01 -18.08 4.97
N VAL A 391 3.68 -17.92 6.24
CA VAL A 391 3.61 -16.65 6.98
C VAL A 391 3.84 -16.95 8.46
N GLY A 392 4.40 -16.01 9.21
CA GLY A 392 4.74 -16.18 10.62
C GLY A 392 4.78 -14.86 11.37
N TRP A 393 4.86 -14.93 12.69
CA TRP A 393 4.73 -13.74 13.55
C TRP A 393 5.74 -13.73 14.73
N PRO A 394 6.08 -12.54 15.23
CA PRO A 394 7.03 -12.32 16.33
C PRO A 394 6.56 -12.89 17.67
N LEU A 395 7.51 -13.26 18.54
CA LEU A 395 7.26 -13.77 19.90
C LEU A 395 6.59 -12.78 20.88
N ASP A 396 6.35 -11.52 20.50
CA ASP A 396 5.66 -10.53 21.34
C ASP A 396 4.19 -10.25 20.98
N VAL A 397 3.65 -10.90 19.94
CA VAL A 397 2.20 -10.99 19.68
C VAL A 397 1.63 -12.35 20.12
N PRO A 398 0.33 -12.45 20.47
CA PRO A 398 -0.29 -13.73 20.83
C PRO A 398 -0.14 -14.76 19.69
N GLU A 399 0.14 -16.02 20.02
CA GLU A 399 0.32 -17.14 19.07
C GLU A 399 1.52 -16.99 18.10
N GLY A 400 2.36 -15.95 18.24
CA GLY A 400 3.60 -15.79 17.49
C GLY A 400 4.72 -16.71 18.01
N ASN A 401 5.57 -17.23 17.10
CA ASN A 401 6.51 -18.30 17.39
C ASN A 401 7.97 -18.00 16.97
N ASN A 402 8.24 -16.82 16.42
CA ASN A 402 9.51 -16.53 15.72
C ASN A 402 10.27 -15.39 16.39
N LEU A 403 11.57 -15.56 16.61
CA LEU A 403 12.41 -14.55 17.28
C LEU A 403 12.95 -13.50 16.32
N PHE A 404 13.05 -13.79 15.03
CA PHE A 404 13.80 -12.97 14.08
C PHE A 404 12.98 -12.45 12.91
N GLY A 405 12.90 -11.11 12.83
CA GLY A 405 12.65 -10.37 11.59
C GLY A 405 13.95 -10.06 10.86
N ILE A 406 13.88 -9.66 9.60
CA ILE A 406 15.06 -9.43 8.76
C ILE A 406 15.86 -8.19 9.20
N ALA A 407 15.20 -7.22 9.84
CA ALA A 407 15.88 -6.07 10.44
C ALA A 407 16.93 -6.50 11.47
N GLU A 408 16.60 -7.37 12.43
CA GLU A 408 17.59 -7.83 13.42
C GLU A 408 18.59 -8.85 12.85
N LEU A 409 18.21 -9.67 11.88
CA LEU A 409 19.13 -10.62 11.24
C LEU A 409 20.27 -9.90 10.49
N THR A 410 19.94 -8.89 9.67
CA THR A 410 20.95 -8.09 8.96
C THR A 410 21.88 -7.37 9.92
N LYS A 411 21.33 -6.78 11.00
CA LYS A 411 22.11 -6.13 12.07
C LYS A 411 23.06 -7.13 12.77
N ILE A 412 22.61 -8.33 13.10
CA ILE A 412 23.45 -9.38 13.73
C ILE A 412 24.52 -9.93 12.77
N ALA A 413 24.21 -10.05 11.48
CA ALA A 413 25.21 -10.41 10.46
C ALA A 413 26.31 -9.35 10.38
N LEU A 414 25.93 -8.07 10.31
CA LEU A 414 26.89 -6.95 10.28
C LEU A 414 27.68 -6.81 11.58
N GLU A 415 27.11 -7.14 12.75
CA GLU A 415 27.81 -7.20 14.03
C GLU A 415 28.89 -8.30 14.09
N ARG A 416 28.79 -9.37 13.28
CA ARG A 416 29.53 -10.63 13.51
C ARG A 416 30.32 -11.18 12.32
N CYS A 417 30.11 -10.67 11.11
CA CYS A 417 30.66 -11.25 9.89
C CYS A 417 31.39 -10.23 9.00
N ALA A 418 32.49 -10.68 8.37
CA ALA A 418 33.28 -9.91 7.40
C ALA A 418 33.10 -10.38 5.93
N THR A 419 32.23 -11.37 5.67
CA THR A 419 32.01 -11.97 4.34
C THR A 419 30.55 -12.35 4.11
N ALA A 420 30.13 -12.38 2.86
CA ALA A 420 28.75 -12.69 2.46
C ALA A 420 28.32 -14.10 2.90
N ARG A 421 29.21 -15.09 2.77
CA ARG A 421 28.96 -16.47 3.21
C ARG A 421 28.75 -16.58 4.73
N CYS A 422 29.54 -15.85 5.52
CA CYS A 422 29.35 -15.79 6.97
C CYS A 422 27.98 -15.17 7.31
N ALA A 423 27.59 -14.09 6.63
CA ALA A 423 26.30 -13.44 6.83
C ALA A 423 25.13 -14.41 6.55
N ILE A 424 25.18 -15.12 5.43
CA ILE A 424 24.19 -16.14 5.03
C ILE A 424 24.10 -17.26 6.06
N ASP A 425 25.24 -17.82 6.48
CA ASP A 425 25.31 -18.92 7.46
C ASP A 425 24.79 -18.50 8.84
N MET A 426 25.15 -17.29 9.30
CA MET A 426 24.69 -16.68 10.55
C MET A 426 23.18 -16.43 10.54
N MET A 427 22.66 -15.76 9.51
CA MET A 427 21.23 -15.44 9.42
C MET A 427 20.40 -16.71 9.26
N GLY A 428 20.81 -17.61 8.35
CA GLY A 428 20.14 -18.88 8.11
C GLY A 428 20.08 -19.78 9.35
N SER A 429 21.20 -19.93 10.07
CA SER A 429 21.25 -20.72 11.31
C SER A 429 20.38 -20.14 12.42
N LEU A 430 20.37 -18.82 12.60
CA LEU A 430 19.51 -18.15 13.58
C LEU A 430 18.03 -18.29 13.23
N SER A 431 17.67 -18.22 11.94
CA SER A 431 16.32 -18.46 11.45
C SER A 431 15.87 -19.93 11.62
N GLU A 432 16.76 -20.91 11.41
CA GLU A 432 16.46 -22.32 11.66
C GLU A 432 16.35 -22.67 13.17
N GLU A 433 17.15 -22.05 14.04
CA GLU A 433 17.13 -22.33 15.49
C GLU A 433 15.99 -21.60 16.23
N PHE A 434 15.70 -20.34 15.88
CA PHE A 434 14.78 -19.48 16.65
C PHE A 434 13.55 -18.98 15.86
N GLY A 435 13.40 -19.38 14.61
CA GLY A 435 12.25 -19.04 13.76
C GLY A 435 12.31 -17.64 13.15
N PHE A 436 11.67 -17.52 11.97
CA PHE A 436 11.67 -16.32 11.15
C PHE A 436 10.25 -15.80 10.87
N PHE A 437 10.08 -14.48 10.83
CA PHE A 437 8.89 -13.78 10.32
C PHE A 437 9.35 -12.61 9.42
N SER A 438 8.55 -12.23 8.41
CA SER A 438 8.69 -10.87 7.84
C SER A 438 7.91 -9.90 8.72
N GLU A 439 8.51 -8.75 8.97
CA GLU A 439 7.91 -7.59 9.62
C GLU A 439 6.51 -7.22 9.04
N ASP A 440 6.26 -7.48 7.75
CA ASP A 440 5.02 -7.12 7.03
C ASP A 440 4.00 -8.27 6.83
N SER A 441 4.15 -9.36 7.60
CA SER A 441 3.29 -10.57 7.57
C SER A 441 1.78 -10.36 7.86
N GLY A 442 1.33 -9.13 8.12
CA GLY A 442 -0.07 -8.78 8.40
C GLY A 442 -0.61 -9.28 9.75
N ASP A 443 -1.92 -9.17 9.94
CA ASP A 443 -2.63 -9.65 11.15
C ASP A 443 -3.01 -11.13 11.02
N MET A 444 -2.99 -11.91 12.11
CA MET A 444 -3.32 -13.35 12.07
C MET A 444 -4.72 -13.68 11.54
N ALA A 445 -5.70 -12.80 11.69
CA ALA A 445 -7.04 -12.96 11.13
C ALA A 445 -7.15 -12.57 9.65
N SER A 446 -6.14 -11.88 9.11
CA SER A 446 -6.01 -11.53 7.70
C SER A 446 -4.51 -11.50 7.27
N PRO A 447 -3.81 -12.65 7.26
CA PRO A 447 -2.38 -12.69 6.99
C PRO A 447 -2.07 -12.19 5.59
N ASP A 448 -0.99 -11.43 5.45
CA ASP A 448 -0.43 -11.21 4.11
C ASP A 448 0.49 -12.37 3.72
N PHE A 449 0.55 -12.60 2.42
CA PHE A 449 1.41 -13.57 1.76
C PHE A 449 2.16 -12.95 0.57
N GLY A 450 1.82 -11.72 0.15
CA GLY A 450 2.62 -10.91 -0.76
C GLY A 450 3.94 -10.45 -0.13
N ASP A 451 3.93 -10.25 1.18
CA ASP A 451 5.01 -9.64 1.98
C ASP A 451 5.36 -10.50 3.22
N SER A 452 5.27 -11.83 3.11
CA SER A 452 5.45 -12.77 4.24
C SER A 452 6.86 -13.36 4.38
N ALA A 453 7.79 -12.90 3.55
CA ALA A 453 9.14 -13.44 3.39
C ALA A 453 10.09 -12.36 2.87
N GLU A 454 11.39 -12.68 2.83
CA GLU A 454 12.42 -11.65 2.65
C GLU A 454 13.51 -12.10 1.70
N ALA A 455 14.09 -11.15 0.97
CA ALA A 455 15.21 -11.40 0.09
C ALA A 455 16.30 -10.33 0.24
N LEU A 456 17.55 -10.77 0.37
CA LEU A 456 18.72 -9.91 0.53
C LEU A 456 19.69 -10.05 -0.63
N LEU A 457 20.27 -8.93 -1.03
CA LEU A 457 21.51 -8.89 -1.79
C LEU A 457 22.68 -8.66 -0.84
N ILE A 458 23.65 -9.57 -0.84
CA ILE A 458 24.76 -9.58 0.12
C ILE A 458 26.08 -9.59 -0.67
N GLY A 459 26.94 -8.61 -0.42
CA GLY A 459 28.24 -8.46 -1.09
C GLY A 459 29.38 -8.19 -0.12
N ASP A 460 30.60 -8.54 -0.52
CA ASP A 460 31.80 -8.31 0.31
C ASP A 460 33.04 -7.88 -0.49
N LYS A 461 34.09 -7.46 0.23
CA LYS A 461 35.37 -7.04 -0.33
C LYS A 461 36.19 -8.16 -1.00
N LEU A 462 35.82 -9.43 -0.86
CA LEU A 462 36.45 -10.53 -1.63
C LEU A 462 35.90 -10.59 -3.07
N GLY A 463 34.77 -9.93 -3.29
CA GLY A 463 34.13 -9.79 -4.59
C GLY A 463 33.10 -10.88 -4.89
N GLU A 464 32.52 -11.48 -3.85
CA GLU A 464 31.29 -12.26 -4.01
C GLU A 464 30.06 -11.35 -3.91
N VAL A 465 29.02 -11.66 -4.68
CA VAL A 465 27.66 -11.14 -4.50
C VAL A 465 26.73 -12.34 -4.47
N TRP A 466 25.77 -12.31 -3.56
CA TRP A 466 24.79 -13.37 -3.33
C TRP A 466 23.39 -12.79 -3.29
N VAL A 467 22.43 -13.55 -3.80
CA VAL A 467 21.02 -13.42 -3.43
C VAL A 467 20.77 -14.42 -2.29
N PHE A 468 20.07 -14.00 -1.25
CA PHE A 468 19.55 -14.85 -0.16
C PHE A 468 18.04 -14.65 -0.08
N HIS A 469 17.28 -15.72 0.10
CA HIS A 469 15.86 -15.70 0.42
C HIS A 469 15.62 -16.39 1.76
N VAL A 470 14.68 -15.89 2.56
CA VAL A 470 14.19 -16.56 3.78
C VAL A 470 12.67 -16.38 3.90
N MET A 471 12.00 -17.42 4.39
CA MET A 471 10.57 -17.42 4.73
C MET A 471 10.34 -18.18 6.03
N THR A 472 9.20 -17.96 6.69
CA THR A 472 8.77 -18.79 7.83
C THR A 472 8.64 -20.24 7.40
N GLY A 473 8.95 -21.18 8.29
CA GLY A 473 8.65 -22.60 8.08
C GLY A 473 7.15 -22.90 8.09
N LYS A 474 6.81 -24.18 8.23
CA LYS A 474 5.42 -24.60 8.39
C LYS A 474 4.87 -24.27 9.77
N ASP A 475 3.56 -24.39 9.92
CA ASP A 475 2.86 -24.24 11.21
C ASP A 475 3.22 -22.90 11.91
N HIS A 476 3.44 -21.85 11.10
CA HIS A 476 3.82 -20.49 11.50
C HIS A 476 5.12 -20.38 12.33
N SER A 477 6.04 -21.34 12.18
CA SER A 477 7.25 -21.45 13.00
C SER A 477 8.49 -21.90 12.21
N GLY A 478 9.68 -21.61 12.75
CA GLY A 478 10.95 -21.98 12.11
C GLY A 478 11.22 -21.17 10.83
N ALA A 479 12.10 -21.68 9.98
CA ALA A 479 12.43 -21.04 8.70
C ALA A 479 12.73 -22.04 7.59
N VAL A 480 12.67 -21.54 6.35
CA VAL A 480 13.30 -22.13 5.17
C VAL A 480 14.06 -21.00 4.46
N TRP A 481 15.30 -21.26 4.05
CA TRP A 481 16.12 -20.28 3.37
C TRP A 481 16.98 -20.91 2.26
N VAL A 482 17.38 -20.09 1.30
CA VAL A 482 18.31 -20.46 0.22
C VAL A 482 19.15 -19.24 -0.17
N ALA A 483 20.37 -19.47 -0.63
CA ALA A 483 21.20 -18.45 -1.25
C ALA A 483 21.83 -18.96 -2.55
N GLN A 484 21.97 -18.07 -3.53
CA GLN A 484 22.64 -18.33 -4.79
C GLN A 484 23.66 -17.22 -5.08
N ARG A 485 24.88 -17.63 -5.45
CA ARG A 485 25.96 -16.74 -5.85
C ARG A 485 25.71 -16.17 -7.25
N VAL A 486 25.92 -14.87 -7.41
CA VAL A 486 25.93 -14.19 -8.71
C VAL A 486 27.26 -14.49 -9.43
N PRO A 487 27.24 -14.91 -10.72
CA PRO A 487 28.46 -15.12 -11.49
C PRO A 487 29.30 -13.84 -11.61
N ASP A 488 30.62 -13.97 -11.53
CA ASP A 488 31.51 -12.80 -11.66
C ASP A 488 31.46 -12.25 -13.11
N GLY A 489 31.22 -10.94 -13.25
CA GLY A 489 30.88 -10.33 -14.53
C GLY A 489 29.37 -10.22 -14.82
N HIS A 490 28.50 -10.46 -13.84
CA HIS A 490 27.05 -10.29 -13.94
C HIS A 490 26.47 -9.25 -12.96
N VAL A 491 25.23 -8.85 -13.26
CA VAL A 491 24.30 -8.06 -12.43
C VAL A 491 23.07 -8.90 -12.09
N THR A 492 22.57 -8.81 -10.86
CA THR A 492 21.27 -9.36 -10.42
C THR A 492 20.36 -8.26 -9.87
N VAL A 493 19.07 -8.56 -9.75
CA VAL A 493 18.02 -7.65 -9.27
C VAL A 493 17.02 -8.44 -8.44
N VAL A 494 16.57 -7.87 -7.33
CA VAL A 494 15.39 -8.32 -6.57
C VAL A 494 14.43 -7.14 -6.42
N ALA A 495 13.15 -7.39 -6.63
CA ALA A 495 12.13 -6.34 -6.72
C ALA A 495 10.77 -6.85 -6.24
N ASN A 496 10.73 -7.39 -5.02
CA ASN A 496 9.55 -8.01 -4.39
C ASN A 496 9.05 -9.29 -5.08
N ALA A 497 9.97 -10.16 -5.46
CA ALA A 497 9.71 -11.58 -5.67
C ALA A 497 11.02 -12.36 -5.60
N PHE A 498 10.94 -13.59 -5.10
CA PHE A 498 12.02 -14.56 -5.17
C PHE A 498 12.52 -14.78 -6.62
N THR A 499 13.85 -14.80 -6.81
CA THR A 499 14.49 -14.93 -8.14
C THR A 499 15.29 -16.22 -8.30
N ILE A 500 15.82 -16.81 -7.22
CA ILE A 500 16.49 -18.11 -7.18
C ILE A 500 15.52 -19.22 -7.64
N ARG A 501 15.80 -19.83 -8.79
CA ARG A 501 14.98 -20.88 -9.40
C ARG A 501 15.50 -22.28 -9.05
N GLU A 502 16.02 -23.02 -10.02
CA GLU A 502 16.63 -24.34 -9.84
C GLU A 502 17.94 -24.23 -9.03
N ILE A 503 18.11 -25.11 -8.04
CA ILE A 503 19.29 -25.14 -7.16
C ILE A 503 19.97 -26.52 -7.16
N ASP A 504 21.30 -26.52 -7.08
CA ASP A 504 22.12 -27.72 -6.97
C ASP A 504 22.97 -27.68 -5.70
N LEU A 505 22.45 -28.31 -4.63
CA LEU A 505 23.13 -28.39 -3.34
C LEU A 505 24.39 -29.28 -3.35
N SER A 506 24.76 -29.89 -4.48
CA SER A 506 26.09 -30.49 -4.65
C SER A 506 27.19 -29.47 -5.00
N GLN A 507 26.82 -28.21 -5.25
CA GLN A 507 27.73 -27.11 -5.60
C GLN A 507 27.76 -26.00 -4.52
N PRO A 508 28.43 -26.23 -3.37
CA PRO A 508 28.48 -25.26 -2.26
C PRO A 508 29.24 -23.96 -2.57
N ASP A 509 30.00 -23.92 -3.67
CA ASP A 509 30.59 -22.67 -4.18
C ASP A 509 29.54 -21.70 -4.75
N TRP A 510 28.37 -22.22 -5.14
CA TRP A 510 27.27 -21.53 -5.82
C TRP A 510 25.97 -21.45 -5.02
N TYR A 511 25.68 -22.44 -4.17
CA TYR A 511 24.43 -22.54 -3.42
C TYR A 511 24.66 -22.82 -1.93
N MET A 512 23.85 -22.20 -1.08
CA MET A 512 23.71 -22.50 0.36
C MET A 512 22.21 -22.59 0.67
N ALA A 513 21.77 -23.41 1.62
CA ALA A 513 20.35 -23.52 1.96
C ALA A 513 20.10 -24.15 3.33
N SER A 514 18.88 -23.96 3.84
CA SER A 514 18.42 -24.61 5.07
C SER A 514 18.39 -26.14 4.95
N SER A 515 18.58 -26.81 6.08
CA SER A 515 18.61 -28.28 6.17
C SER A 515 17.30 -28.94 5.70
N ASN A 516 16.20 -28.21 5.79
CA ASN A 516 14.83 -28.62 5.44
C ASN A 516 14.37 -28.20 4.03
N VAL A 517 15.20 -27.51 3.23
CA VAL A 517 14.78 -26.78 2.02
C VAL A 517 14.11 -27.64 0.93
N ILE A 518 14.44 -28.93 0.85
CA ILE A 518 13.78 -29.86 -0.09
C ILE A 518 12.67 -30.65 0.62
N SER A 519 12.91 -31.09 1.85
CA SER A 519 11.99 -31.97 2.57
C SER A 519 10.67 -31.29 2.92
N LEU A 520 10.65 -29.98 3.22
CA LEU A 520 9.38 -29.28 3.46
C LEU A 520 8.56 -29.15 2.17
N ALA A 521 9.19 -28.90 1.01
CA ALA A 521 8.46 -28.85 -0.26
C ALA A 521 7.85 -30.21 -0.63
N GLU A 522 8.47 -31.31 -0.24
CA GLU A 522 7.91 -32.67 -0.36
C GLU A 522 6.77 -32.92 0.64
N GLU A 523 6.94 -32.54 1.92
CA GLU A 523 5.90 -32.65 2.97
C GLU A 523 4.63 -31.87 2.60
N MET A 524 4.80 -30.63 2.12
CA MET A 524 3.71 -29.74 1.71
C MET A 524 3.15 -30.07 0.31
N ASN A 525 3.68 -31.08 -0.37
CA ASN A 525 3.31 -31.48 -1.74
C ASN A 525 3.48 -30.35 -2.79
N TRP A 526 4.38 -29.40 -2.54
CA TRP A 526 4.72 -28.31 -3.46
C TRP A 526 5.78 -28.71 -4.50
N TRP A 527 6.55 -29.76 -4.22
CA TRP A 527 7.44 -30.41 -5.18
C TRP A 527 7.46 -31.93 -4.97
N ASN A 528 7.90 -32.68 -5.98
CA ASN A 528 7.96 -34.13 -5.93
C ASN A 528 9.21 -34.67 -6.64
N ARG A 529 10.16 -35.21 -5.88
CA ARG A 529 11.40 -35.83 -6.35
C ARG A 529 11.22 -36.98 -7.35
N THR A 530 10.06 -37.66 -7.34
CA THR A 530 9.75 -38.74 -8.29
C THR A 530 9.21 -38.25 -9.63
N SER A 531 8.97 -36.94 -9.79
CA SER A 531 8.53 -36.34 -11.07
C SER A 531 9.64 -36.31 -12.14
N GLY A 532 10.91 -36.37 -11.73
CA GLY A 532 12.06 -36.14 -12.61
C GLY A 532 12.33 -34.67 -12.94
N GLN A 533 11.59 -33.72 -12.36
CA GLN A 533 11.87 -32.29 -12.45
C GLN A 533 12.96 -31.88 -11.46
N ALA A 534 13.74 -30.84 -11.80
CA ALA A 534 14.65 -30.18 -10.87
C ALA A 534 13.89 -29.53 -9.71
N PHE A 535 14.59 -29.21 -8.62
CA PHE A 535 14.00 -28.47 -7.49
C PHE A 535 14.13 -26.96 -7.73
N ASP A 536 13.03 -26.32 -8.11
CA ASP A 536 12.91 -24.86 -8.25
C ASP A 536 12.34 -24.28 -6.94
N PHE A 537 13.18 -23.54 -6.20
CA PHE A 537 12.82 -22.94 -4.91
C PHE A 537 11.66 -21.95 -5.04
N THR A 538 11.70 -21.07 -6.04
CA THR A 538 10.68 -20.05 -6.24
C THR A 538 9.35 -20.67 -6.65
N ALA A 539 9.34 -21.73 -7.47
CA ALA A 539 8.12 -22.48 -7.77
C ALA A 539 7.58 -23.25 -6.56
N ALA A 540 8.46 -23.80 -5.72
CA ALA A 540 8.09 -24.51 -4.50
C ALA A 540 7.51 -23.58 -3.43
N TYR A 541 8.07 -22.39 -3.24
CA TYR A 541 7.82 -21.56 -2.06
C TYR A 541 7.29 -20.15 -2.29
N GLY A 542 7.55 -19.52 -3.44
CA GLY A 542 7.13 -18.14 -3.71
C GLY A 542 5.61 -17.99 -3.78
N PHE A 543 5.11 -16.84 -3.35
CA PHE A 543 3.69 -16.49 -3.42
C PHE A 543 3.20 -16.44 -4.86
N ALA A 544 1.90 -16.68 -5.04
CA ALA A 544 1.26 -16.75 -6.35
C ALA A 544 0.21 -15.65 -6.46
N ASP A 545 0.61 -14.52 -7.05
CA ASP A 545 -0.32 -13.46 -7.42
C ASP A 545 -1.48 -13.99 -8.26
N LYS A 546 -2.66 -13.44 -7.96
CA LYS A 546 -3.93 -13.87 -8.56
C LYS A 546 -4.45 -12.87 -9.60
N ASP A 547 -3.94 -11.64 -9.57
CA ASP A 547 -4.25 -10.60 -10.55
C ASP A 547 -3.14 -10.44 -11.62
N ALA A 548 -3.31 -9.49 -12.52
CA ALA A 548 -2.38 -9.19 -13.61
C ALA A 548 -1.49 -7.96 -13.34
N VAL A 549 -1.57 -7.37 -12.15
CA VAL A 549 -0.82 -6.17 -11.72
C VAL A 549 0.42 -6.59 -10.94
N GLY A 550 0.30 -7.47 -9.94
CA GLY A 550 1.43 -7.96 -9.12
C GLY A 550 2.62 -8.50 -9.94
N PRO A 551 2.40 -9.37 -10.96
CA PRO A 551 3.46 -9.81 -11.86
C PRO A 551 4.20 -8.67 -12.56
N LEU A 552 3.52 -7.56 -12.87
CA LEU A 552 4.10 -6.39 -13.52
C LEU A 552 4.74 -5.40 -12.53
N TYR A 553 4.23 -5.32 -11.29
CA TYR A 553 4.77 -4.54 -10.17
C TYR A 553 6.22 -4.94 -9.83
N THR A 554 6.50 -6.25 -9.86
CA THR A 554 7.85 -6.80 -9.71
C THR A 554 8.60 -6.87 -11.04
N GLY A 555 8.04 -7.59 -12.01
CA GLY A 555 8.78 -7.98 -13.21
C GLY A 555 9.22 -6.82 -14.11
N ARG A 556 8.60 -5.64 -14.00
CA ARG A 556 9.00 -4.49 -14.82
C ARG A 556 10.24 -3.77 -14.31
N ARG A 557 10.47 -3.75 -13.00
CA ARG A 557 11.73 -3.24 -12.41
C ARG A 557 12.91 -4.13 -12.77
N VAL A 558 12.74 -5.46 -12.63
CA VAL A 558 13.72 -6.47 -13.06
C VAL A 558 14.05 -6.30 -14.54
N TRP A 559 13.03 -6.20 -15.40
CA TRP A 559 13.22 -5.91 -16.82
C TRP A 559 14.01 -4.62 -17.04
N ARG A 560 13.62 -3.50 -16.42
CA ARG A 560 14.20 -2.18 -16.71
C ARG A 560 15.69 -2.10 -16.39
N VAL A 561 16.13 -2.66 -15.28
CA VAL A 561 17.56 -2.72 -14.94
C VAL A 561 18.33 -3.53 -15.98
N PHE A 562 17.78 -4.67 -16.43
CA PHE A 562 18.41 -5.48 -17.48
C PHE A 562 18.31 -4.85 -18.89
N ASP A 563 17.28 -4.07 -19.18
CA ASP A 563 17.08 -3.32 -20.44
C ASP A 563 18.08 -2.17 -20.59
N VAL A 564 18.40 -1.49 -19.49
CA VAL A 564 19.42 -0.42 -19.46
C VAL A 564 20.84 -0.99 -19.52
N LEU A 565 21.13 -2.07 -18.79
CA LEU A 565 22.51 -2.59 -18.63
C LEU A 565 22.89 -3.69 -19.65
N ALA A 566 21.91 -4.40 -20.21
CA ALA A 566 22.10 -5.46 -21.21
C ALA A 566 21.06 -5.38 -22.36
N PRO A 567 20.88 -4.20 -23.01
CA PRO A 567 19.88 -4.01 -24.07
C PRO A 567 20.03 -5.00 -25.24
N SER A 568 21.22 -5.57 -25.48
CA SER A 568 21.45 -6.60 -26.50
C SER A 568 20.62 -7.89 -26.30
N LEU A 569 20.14 -8.16 -25.08
CA LEU A 569 19.30 -9.32 -24.77
C LEU A 569 17.86 -9.17 -25.26
N HIS A 570 17.41 -7.94 -25.56
CA HIS A 570 16.07 -7.62 -26.07
C HIS A 570 14.92 -8.26 -25.26
N LEU A 571 15.04 -8.24 -23.93
CA LEU A 571 14.08 -8.88 -23.01
C LEU A 571 12.67 -8.29 -23.15
N ASP A 572 11.65 -9.14 -23.18
CA ASP A 572 10.26 -8.70 -23.35
C ASP A 572 9.67 -8.17 -22.04
N ALA A 573 9.56 -6.85 -21.95
CA ALA A 573 9.01 -6.09 -20.82
C ALA A 573 7.56 -6.44 -20.40
N ARG A 574 6.90 -7.37 -21.09
CA ARG A 574 5.51 -7.79 -20.85
C ARG A 574 5.41 -9.10 -20.06
N LEU A 575 6.53 -9.78 -19.80
CA LEU A 575 6.54 -11.11 -19.17
C LEU A 575 6.10 -11.09 -17.70
N GLY A 576 6.39 -9.99 -16.98
CA GLY A 576 6.15 -9.91 -15.54
C GLY A 576 7.05 -10.86 -14.74
N SER A 577 6.68 -11.11 -13.48
CA SER A 577 7.30 -12.11 -12.60
C SER A 577 6.24 -13.10 -12.14
N PHE A 578 6.55 -14.39 -12.18
CA PHE A 578 5.65 -15.45 -11.75
C PHE A 578 6.41 -16.46 -10.90
N SER A 579 5.93 -16.77 -9.70
CA SER A 579 6.56 -17.79 -8.87
C SER A 579 6.58 -19.16 -9.57
N GLN A 580 5.54 -19.48 -10.33
CA GLN A 580 5.40 -20.76 -11.02
C GLN A 580 6.27 -20.92 -12.28
N PHE A 581 6.79 -19.82 -12.84
CA PHE A 581 7.50 -19.83 -14.14
C PHE A 581 8.68 -18.86 -14.15
N ALA A 582 9.85 -19.29 -14.63
CA ALA A 582 10.95 -18.37 -14.90
C ALA A 582 10.60 -17.41 -16.05
N THR A 583 10.63 -16.10 -15.79
CA THR A 583 10.33 -15.05 -16.79
C THR A 583 11.59 -14.30 -17.24
N TYR A 584 12.38 -13.81 -16.28
CA TYR A 584 13.68 -13.17 -16.50
C TYR A 584 14.80 -14.04 -15.90
N PRO A 585 16.04 -13.94 -16.39
CA PRO A 585 17.17 -14.66 -15.83
C PRO A 585 17.53 -14.15 -14.43
N PHE A 586 18.04 -15.04 -13.58
CA PHE A 586 18.55 -14.72 -12.23
C PHE A 586 19.62 -13.61 -12.23
N SER A 587 20.43 -13.54 -13.29
CA SER A 587 21.41 -12.47 -13.51
C SER A 587 21.73 -12.33 -15.00
N VAL A 588 22.18 -11.15 -15.41
CA VAL A 588 22.65 -10.88 -16.78
C VAL A 588 24.10 -10.42 -16.75
N LYS A 589 24.86 -10.73 -17.81
CA LYS A 589 26.08 -10.01 -18.10
C LYS A 589 25.71 -8.67 -18.78
N PRO A 590 26.22 -7.52 -18.31
CA PRO A 590 25.97 -6.24 -18.97
C PRO A 590 26.76 -6.11 -20.29
N ASP A 591 26.28 -5.23 -21.17
CA ASP A 591 26.90 -4.97 -22.48
C ASP A 591 28.20 -4.15 -22.36
N HIS A 592 28.38 -3.42 -21.26
CA HIS A 592 29.59 -2.68 -20.89
C HIS A 592 29.94 -2.85 -19.40
N VAL A 593 31.12 -2.38 -18.98
CA VAL A 593 31.48 -2.33 -17.55
C VAL A 593 30.83 -1.12 -16.89
N ILE A 594 30.26 -1.34 -15.70
CA ILE A 594 29.32 -0.43 -15.06
C ILE A 594 30.06 0.57 -14.16
N GLU A 595 29.75 1.85 -14.37
CA GLU A 595 30.16 2.96 -13.51
C GLU A 595 29.21 3.07 -12.31
N THR A 596 29.72 3.44 -11.12
CA THR A 596 28.89 3.52 -9.90
C THR A 596 27.72 4.50 -10.03
N PHE A 597 27.84 5.53 -10.87
CA PHE A 597 26.76 6.49 -11.12
C PHE A 597 25.60 5.90 -11.94
N GLU A 598 25.83 4.89 -12.79
CA GLU A 598 24.76 4.26 -13.58
C GLU A 598 23.78 3.50 -12.68
N ILE A 599 24.30 2.87 -11.61
CA ILE A 599 23.46 2.28 -10.56
C ILE A 599 22.73 3.38 -9.77
N MET A 600 23.39 4.50 -9.43
CA MET A 600 22.71 5.64 -8.80
C MET A 600 21.57 6.20 -9.66
N ASP A 601 21.75 6.26 -10.98
CA ASP A 601 20.73 6.77 -11.91
C ASP A 601 19.62 5.73 -12.18
N LEU A 602 19.92 4.43 -12.16
CA LEU A 602 18.89 3.39 -12.15
C LEU A 602 17.98 3.44 -10.92
N LEU A 603 18.52 3.76 -9.74
CA LEU A 603 17.70 3.99 -8.54
C LEU A 603 16.74 5.19 -8.72
N ARG A 604 16.99 6.10 -9.67
CA ARG A 604 16.16 7.29 -9.99
C ARG A 604 15.04 7.02 -11.01
N ASP A 605 15.01 5.83 -11.60
CA ASP A 605 14.24 5.55 -12.82
C ASP A 605 12.72 5.33 -12.59
N HIS A 606 11.92 5.89 -13.50
CA HIS A 606 10.47 5.73 -13.65
C HIS A 606 10.11 5.32 -15.09
N TYR A 607 10.95 4.47 -15.70
CA TYR A 607 10.85 3.94 -17.06
C TYR A 607 11.03 4.99 -18.18
N GLU A 608 11.85 6.01 -17.96
CA GLU A 608 12.12 7.10 -18.91
C GLU A 608 12.52 6.61 -20.32
N ASP A 609 12.02 7.31 -21.34
CA ASP A 609 12.19 7.00 -22.78
C ASP A 609 11.62 5.64 -23.25
N THR A 610 10.94 4.89 -22.38
CA THR A 610 10.18 3.69 -22.74
C THR A 610 8.70 3.99 -23.02
N ARG A 611 7.93 2.98 -23.46
CA ARG A 611 6.46 3.09 -23.57
C ARG A 611 5.71 3.14 -22.22
N TYR A 612 6.44 3.09 -21.10
CA TYR A 612 5.92 3.09 -19.73
C TYR A 612 6.34 4.32 -18.92
N ASP A 613 7.12 5.21 -19.54
CA ASP A 613 7.66 6.44 -18.96
C ASP A 613 6.60 7.22 -18.17
N MET A 614 6.77 7.26 -16.86
CA MET A 614 5.77 7.80 -15.94
C MET A 614 5.71 9.33 -15.98
N THR A 615 6.66 10.01 -16.62
CA THR A 615 6.58 11.47 -16.89
C THR A 615 5.63 11.80 -18.05
N LYS A 616 5.05 10.80 -18.73
CA LYS A 616 4.22 10.98 -19.93
C LYS A 616 2.74 10.60 -19.70
N GLY A 617 1.88 11.09 -20.60
CA GLY A 617 0.45 10.75 -20.63
C GLY A 617 -0.40 11.48 -19.59
N LEU A 618 -1.71 11.18 -19.59
CA LEU A 618 -2.71 11.87 -18.75
C LEU A 618 -2.41 11.75 -17.25
N ALA A 619 -1.94 10.59 -16.80
CA ALA A 619 -1.65 10.32 -15.39
C ALA A 619 -0.47 11.14 -14.84
N ALA A 620 0.42 11.65 -15.70
CA ALA A 620 1.52 12.54 -15.32
C ALA A 620 1.08 14.02 -15.18
N GLY A 621 -0.19 14.32 -15.48
CA GLY A 621 -0.73 15.67 -15.47
C GLY A 621 -0.14 16.58 -16.56
N PRO A 622 -0.41 17.91 -16.49
CA PRO A 622 0.10 18.86 -17.48
C PRO A 622 1.61 19.10 -17.40
N PHE A 623 2.26 18.71 -16.30
CA PHE A 623 3.65 19.03 -16.01
C PHE A 623 4.55 17.79 -15.88
N GLY A 624 4.07 16.61 -16.28
CA GLY A 624 4.91 15.41 -16.43
C GLY A 624 5.44 14.81 -15.13
N SER A 625 4.67 14.89 -14.04
CA SER A 625 5.06 14.28 -12.76
C SER A 625 5.10 12.75 -12.86
N PRO A 626 6.19 12.07 -12.46
CA PRO A 626 6.24 10.61 -12.43
C PRO A 626 5.53 10.01 -11.22
N VAL A 627 5.33 10.78 -10.15
CA VAL A 627 4.75 10.28 -8.90
C VAL A 627 3.30 9.81 -9.09
N ARG A 628 3.01 8.62 -8.59
CA ARG A 628 1.65 8.08 -8.40
C ARG A 628 1.49 7.73 -6.93
N TRP A 629 0.46 8.27 -6.30
CA TRP A 629 0.12 7.95 -4.91
C TRP A 629 -0.67 6.65 -4.87
N SER A 630 -0.36 5.79 -3.90
CA SER A 630 -1.23 4.67 -3.51
C SER A 630 -2.44 5.19 -2.71
N GLY A 631 -3.45 4.35 -2.52
CA GLY A 631 -4.66 4.64 -1.76
C GLY A 631 -5.82 3.74 -2.19
N ASP A 632 -7.02 3.98 -1.65
CA ASP A 632 -8.24 3.31 -2.10
C ASP A 632 -8.49 3.59 -3.60
N SER A 633 -8.69 2.51 -4.37
CA SER A 633 -9.04 2.57 -5.79
C SER A 633 -10.47 3.07 -6.04
N GLY A 634 -11.29 3.23 -4.99
CA GLY A 634 -12.71 3.60 -5.09
C GLY A 634 -13.55 2.52 -5.78
N GLY A 635 -13.08 1.28 -5.81
CA GLY A 635 -13.67 0.17 -6.57
C GLY A 635 -13.32 0.18 -8.07
N VAL A 636 -12.39 1.02 -8.52
CA VAL A 636 -11.90 1.00 -9.91
C VAL A 636 -10.87 -0.13 -10.07
N VAL A 637 -11.20 -1.13 -10.89
CA VAL A 637 -10.25 -2.22 -11.21
C VAL A 637 -9.12 -1.68 -12.07
N GLY A 638 -7.90 -1.67 -11.52
CA GLY A 638 -6.69 -1.20 -12.18
C GLY A 638 -5.51 -1.16 -11.21
N GLY A 639 -4.44 -0.48 -11.60
CA GLY A 639 -3.25 -0.26 -10.79
C GLY A 639 -2.31 0.71 -11.50
N TRP A 640 -1.34 1.27 -10.76
CA TRP A 640 -0.28 2.08 -11.34
C TRP A 640 0.93 1.22 -11.70
N GLU A 641 1.73 1.71 -12.65
CA GLU A 641 3.08 1.20 -12.83
C GLU A 641 3.90 1.56 -11.59
N ARG A 642 4.66 0.60 -11.04
CA ARG A 642 5.54 0.84 -9.89
C ARG A 642 6.96 1.12 -10.38
N PRO A 643 7.49 2.35 -10.23
CA PRO A 643 8.86 2.71 -10.64
C PRO A 643 9.90 2.13 -9.68
N ILE A 644 11.19 2.37 -9.97
CA ILE A 644 12.28 2.11 -9.03
C ILE A 644 12.33 3.25 -8.01
N SER A 645 12.38 4.51 -8.44
CA SER A 645 12.25 5.65 -7.54
C SER A 645 10.77 5.95 -7.26
N MET A 646 10.32 5.93 -6.00
CA MET A 646 8.92 6.26 -5.66
C MET A 646 8.79 7.25 -4.50
N TYR A 647 7.58 7.77 -4.30
CA TYR A 647 7.34 8.82 -3.29
C TYR A 647 7.53 8.36 -1.85
N ARG A 648 7.44 7.04 -1.61
CA ARG A 648 7.62 6.40 -0.31
C ARG A 648 9.08 6.22 0.09
N THR A 649 10.03 6.27 -0.85
CA THR A 649 11.44 5.99 -0.59
C THR A 649 11.96 6.82 0.59
N LEU A 650 12.35 6.17 1.70
CA LEU A 650 12.94 6.81 2.87
C LEU A 650 14.39 7.20 2.59
N PHE A 651 15.13 6.28 1.98
CA PHE A 651 16.52 6.45 1.58
C PHE A 651 16.86 5.54 0.39
N ALA A 652 17.98 5.82 -0.27
CA ALA A 652 18.58 4.92 -1.24
C ALA A 652 20.08 4.79 -0.97
N ILE A 653 20.63 3.59 -1.19
CA ILE A 653 22.07 3.31 -1.06
C ILE A 653 22.68 2.71 -2.32
N VAL A 654 23.97 2.99 -2.50
CA VAL A 654 24.90 2.14 -3.25
C VAL A 654 26.09 1.86 -2.34
N LEU A 655 26.24 0.63 -1.89
CA LEU A 655 27.35 0.18 -1.05
C LEU A 655 28.44 -0.38 -1.95
N GLN A 656 29.62 0.23 -1.92
CA GLN A 656 30.74 -0.09 -2.81
C GLN A 656 31.88 -0.71 -2.01
N SER A 657 32.19 -1.98 -2.24
CA SER A 657 33.26 -2.71 -1.54
C SER A 657 34.44 -3.02 -2.46
N ARG A 658 35.66 -2.65 -2.03
CA ARG A 658 36.92 -2.69 -2.79
C ARG A 658 38.10 -3.04 -1.88
N SER A 659 38.53 -4.30 -1.88
CA SER A 659 39.73 -4.74 -1.14
C SER A 659 41.06 -4.27 -1.73
N HIS A 660 41.08 -3.85 -3.00
CA HIS A 660 42.32 -3.65 -3.75
C HIS A 660 42.81 -2.19 -3.80
N VAL A 661 42.02 -1.22 -3.31
CA VAL A 661 42.36 0.22 -3.36
C VAL A 661 43.06 0.76 -2.11
N GLY A 662 43.03 0.03 -1.00
CA GLY A 662 43.62 0.45 0.29
C GLY A 662 42.97 -0.24 1.49
N PRO A 663 43.18 0.30 2.71
CA PRO A 663 42.44 -0.10 3.91
C PRO A 663 40.93 0.08 3.74
N ASP A 664 40.13 -0.55 4.60
CA ASP A 664 38.67 -0.55 4.48
C ASP A 664 38.06 0.87 4.50
N ALA A 665 38.66 1.81 5.22
CA ALA A 665 38.29 3.24 5.23
C ALA A 665 38.33 3.93 3.85
N ILE A 666 39.17 3.40 2.95
CA ILE A 666 39.29 3.86 1.55
C ILE A 666 38.43 2.99 0.65
N GLY A 667 38.49 1.67 0.83
CA GLY A 667 37.81 0.67 0.03
C GLY A 667 36.29 0.75 0.07
N GLY A 668 35.74 0.72 1.29
CA GLY A 668 34.31 0.65 1.55
C GLY A 668 33.64 2.02 1.57
N VAL A 669 32.73 2.25 0.64
CA VAL A 669 31.97 3.50 0.54
C VAL A 669 30.48 3.23 0.60
N ALA A 670 29.82 3.74 1.63
CA ALA A 670 28.37 3.78 1.72
C ALA A 670 27.89 5.08 1.06
N TRP A 671 27.51 5.01 -0.21
CA TRP A 671 26.87 6.12 -0.92
C TRP A 671 25.40 6.19 -0.50
N TYR A 672 25.01 7.22 0.24
CA TYR A 672 23.70 7.30 0.90
C TYR A 672 22.93 8.57 0.50
N ALA A 673 21.67 8.42 0.09
CA ALA A 673 20.75 9.51 -0.24
C ALA A 673 19.46 9.39 0.60
N GLN A 674 18.87 10.51 1.03
CA GLN A 674 17.59 10.52 1.76
C GLN A 674 16.43 11.00 0.87
N SER A 675 15.23 10.48 1.14
CA SER A 675 14.04 10.59 0.28
C SER A 675 14.24 10.02 -1.14
N ALA A 676 13.21 10.13 -1.99
CA ALA A 676 13.18 9.60 -3.34
C ALA A 676 14.38 10.04 -4.19
N PRO A 677 15.24 9.12 -4.67
CA PRO A 677 16.54 9.45 -5.24
C PRO A 677 16.50 10.31 -6.51
N HIS A 678 15.37 10.35 -7.25
CA HIS A 678 15.22 11.20 -8.43
C HIS A 678 15.44 12.70 -8.13
N GLY A 679 15.17 13.14 -6.90
CA GLY A 679 15.50 14.48 -6.40
C GLY A 679 16.48 14.48 -5.23
N SER A 680 17.38 13.48 -5.15
CA SER A 680 18.39 13.40 -4.08
C SER A 680 19.81 13.11 -4.58
N VAL A 681 20.78 13.42 -3.72
CA VAL A 681 22.23 13.26 -3.98
C VAL A 681 22.78 12.19 -3.06
N PHE A 682 23.55 11.25 -3.59
CA PHE A 682 24.23 10.23 -2.78
C PHE A 682 25.53 10.81 -2.20
N VAL A 683 25.58 10.89 -0.87
CA VAL A 683 26.74 11.35 -0.09
C VAL A 683 27.63 10.14 0.26
N PRO A 684 28.96 10.20 0.04
CA PRO A 684 29.84 9.04 0.22
C PRO A 684 30.44 9.00 1.62
N PHE A 685 29.87 8.17 2.50
CA PHE A 685 30.43 7.90 3.82
C PHE A 685 31.43 6.73 3.78
N SER A 686 32.43 6.74 4.66
CA SER A 686 33.31 5.58 4.88
C SER A 686 32.59 4.51 5.68
N CYS A 687 32.73 3.24 5.33
CA CYS A 687 32.23 2.14 6.17
C CYS A 687 32.83 2.16 7.60
N THR A 688 34.03 2.72 7.77
CA THR A 688 34.77 2.77 9.04
C THR A 688 34.62 4.08 9.84
N GLN A 689 33.78 5.04 9.41
CA GLN A 689 33.64 6.30 10.17
C GLN A 689 32.79 6.10 11.43
N ASP A 690 33.13 6.76 12.53
CA ASP A 690 32.46 6.67 13.84
C ASP A 690 31.17 7.50 13.90
N SER A 691 31.09 8.60 13.13
CA SER A 691 29.97 9.55 13.21
C SER A 691 29.42 9.97 11.84
N VAL A 692 28.12 10.34 11.83
CA VAL A 692 27.45 11.03 10.72
C VAL A 692 27.06 12.44 11.17
N PRO A 693 26.78 13.39 10.25
CA PRO A 693 26.42 14.75 10.63
C PRO A 693 25.08 14.79 11.37
N GLN A 694 24.90 15.80 12.23
CA GLN A 694 23.69 15.96 13.03
C GLN A 694 22.42 16.10 12.15
N SER A 695 22.52 16.64 10.93
CA SER A 695 21.39 16.71 9.99
C SER A 695 20.82 15.34 9.58
N TYR A 696 21.63 14.28 9.59
CA TYR A 696 21.24 12.90 9.29
C TYR A 696 20.67 12.15 10.51
N LEU A 697 20.75 12.76 11.69
CA LEU A 697 20.23 12.26 12.97
C LEU A 697 18.98 13.04 13.44
N LEU A 698 18.44 13.94 12.60
CA LEU A 698 17.32 14.81 12.89
C LEU A 698 16.15 14.57 11.94
N GLY A 699 14.93 14.61 12.50
CA GLY A 699 13.68 14.63 11.74
C GLY A 699 12.64 13.64 12.25
N ARG A 700 11.37 13.97 12.01
CA ARG A 700 10.20 13.08 12.07
C ARG A 700 9.32 13.43 10.87
N GLN A 701 8.72 12.46 10.19
CA GLN A 701 7.87 12.74 9.02
C GLN A 701 6.61 13.56 9.35
N SER A 702 6.19 13.57 10.62
CA SER A 702 5.08 14.40 11.12
C SER A 702 5.48 15.84 11.50
N GLN A 703 6.78 16.18 11.53
CA GLN A 703 7.28 17.46 12.05
C GLN A 703 8.40 18.01 11.17
N PHE A 704 8.06 19.01 10.34
CA PHE A 704 9.02 19.70 9.46
C PHE A 704 10.19 20.28 10.26
N HIS A 705 11.42 19.88 9.92
CA HIS A 705 12.63 20.30 10.63
C HIS A 705 13.68 20.88 9.66
N PRO A 706 13.95 22.20 9.67
CA PRO A 706 14.80 22.86 8.66
C PRO A 706 16.29 22.50 8.74
N GLN A 707 16.71 21.76 9.77
CA GLN A 707 18.07 21.21 9.89
C GLN A 707 18.15 19.71 9.59
N SER A 708 17.03 19.05 9.26
CA SER A 708 17.01 17.63 8.87
C SER A 708 17.39 17.49 7.40
N ALA A 709 18.28 16.52 7.11
CA ALA A 709 18.66 16.15 5.76
C ALA A 709 17.46 15.64 4.96
N TRP A 710 16.67 14.73 5.55
CA TRP A 710 15.48 14.15 4.92
C TRP A 710 14.46 15.23 4.53
N TRP A 711 14.19 16.20 5.41
CA TRP A 711 13.26 17.29 5.10
C TRP A 711 13.76 18.24 3.99
N ALA A 712 15.08 18.39 3.80
CA ALA A 712 15.61 19.15 2.67
C ALA A 712 15.25 18.46 1.33
N PHE A 713 15.54 17.16 1.22
CA PHE A 713 15.25 16.38 0.02
C PHE A 713 13.74 16.21 -0.20
N ASN A 714 12.99 15.82 0.83
CA ASN A 714 11.54 15.62 0.77
C ASN A 714 10.78 16.91 0.41
N PHE A 715 11.21 18.08 0.89
CA PHE A 715 10.62 19.37 0.50
C PHE A 715 10.80 19.62 -1.00
N VAL A 716 12.00 19.43 -1.54
CA VAL A 716 12.27 19.63 -2.98
C VAL A 716 11.51 18.61 -3.83
N ASN A 717 11.47 17.34 -3.42
CA ASN A 717 10.69 16.30 -4.10
C ASN A 717 9.22 16.69 -4.21
N ASN A 718 8.57 17.06 -3.10
CA ASN A 718 7.16 17.47 -3.09
C ASN A 718 6.91 18.80 -3.83
N TRP A 719 7.78 19.80 -3.65
CA TRP A 719 7.63 21.09 -4.34
C TRP A 719 7.78 20.94 -5.86
N SER A 720 8.66 20.04 -6.32
CA SER A 720 8.90 19.78 -7.75
C SER A 720 7.61 19.41 -8.50
N LEU A 721 6.69 18.68 -7.86
CA LEU A 721 5.49 18.15 -8.48
C LEU A 721 4.55 19.25 -9.00
N LEU A 722 4.64 20.46 -8.44
CA LEU A 722 3.86 21.62 -8.87
C LEU A 722 4.14 22.00 -10.33
N ARG A 723 5.40 21.89 -10.80
CA ARG A 723 5.87 22.23 -12.15
C ARG A 723 7.02 21.30 -12.59
N TYR A 724 6.82 19.99 -12.47
CA TYR A 724 7.91 19.00 -12.57
C TYR A 724 8.75 19.15 -13.85
N ASN A 725 8.12 19.32 -15.01
CA ASN A 725 8.79 19.52 -16.31
C ASN A 725 9.74 20.75 -16.40
N ALA A 726 9.68 21.68 -15.45
CA ALA A 726 10.60 22.82 -15.36
C ALA A 726 11.53 22.70 -14.15
N MET A 727 10.98 22.38 -12.97
CA MET A 727 11.74 22.26 -11.73
C MET A 727 12.75 21.10 -11.77
N SER A 728 12.41 19.97 -12.39
CA SER A 728 13.32 18.82 -12.55
C SER A 728 14.61 19.18 -13.31
N ILE A 729 14.58 20.16 -14.22
CA ILE A 729 15.77 20.58 -14.98
C ILE A 729 16.82 21.16 -14.03
N ASP A 730 16.42 22.09 -13.16
CA ASP A 730 17.28 22.71 -12.15
C ASP A 730 17.73 21.68 -11.09
N ILE A 731 16.82 20.80 -10.66
CA ILE A 731 17.10 19.72 -9.70
C ILE A 731 18.16 18.77 -10.27
N HIS A 732 17.95 18.23 -11.47
CA HIS A 732 18.89 17.30 -12.10
C HIS A 732 20.24 17.98 -12.44
N GLU A 733 20.27 19.28 -12.74
CA GLU A 733 21.53 20.03 -12.85
C GLU A 733 22.26 20.10 -11.51
N LYS A 734 21.55 20.39 -10.41
CA LYS A 734 22.13 20.42 -9.07
C LYS A 734 22.63 19.04 -8.63
N ILE A 735 21.89 17.97 -8.93
CA ILE A 735 22.33 16.58 -8.69
C ILE A 735 23.63 16.30 -9.46
N ARG A 736 23.68 16.53 -10.78
CA ARG A 736 24.90 16.31 -11.57
C ARG A 736 26.11 17.07 -11.02
N ALA A 737 25.92 18.32 -10.59
CA ALA A 737 26.99 19.13 -10.00
C ALA A 737 27.49 18.60 -8.66
N LEU A 738 26.58 18.22 -7.75
CA LEU A 738 26.92 17.72 -6.41
C LEU A 738 27.44 16.27 -6.46
N GLN A 739 26.83 15.39 -7.25
CA GLN A 739 27.26 13.99 -7.42
C GLN A 739 28.67 13.91 -8.03
N LYS A 740 28.97 14.75 -9.04
CA LYS A 740 30.33 14.89 -9.57
C LYS A 740 31.32 15.38 -8.49
N SER A 741 30.89 16.28 -7.61
CA SER A 741 31.72 16.77 -6.51
C SER A 741 31.98 15.67 -5.47
N ALA A 742 31.02 14.76 -5.24
CA ALA A 742 31.17 13.60 -4.37
C ALA A 742 32.18 12.57 -4.92
N PHE A 743 32.15 12.26 -6.22
CA PHE A 743 33.16 11.42 -6.86
C PHE A 743 34.56 12.07 -6.84
N LEU A 744 34.66 13.38 -7.11
CA LEU A 744 35.93 14.10 -6.99
C LEU A 744 36.47 14.10 -5.54
N LEU A 745 35.60 14.11 -4.54
CA LEU A 745 35.97 13.99 -3.12
C LEU A 745 36.52 12.60 -2.79
N ARG A 746 35.90 11.50 -3.26
CA ARG A 746 36.44 10.15 -3.03
C ARG A 746 37.76 9.93 -3.76
N ASN A 747 37.91 10.39 -5.01
CA ASN A 747 39.19 10.31 -5.73
C ASN A 747 40.31 11.10 -5.00
N LYS A 748 39.97 12.25 -4.38
CA LYS A 748 40.89 13.01 -3.52
C LYS A 748 41.27 12.23 -2.26
N ILE A 749 40.27 11.71 -1.54
CA ILE A 749 40.44 10.89 -0.33
C ILE A 749 41.33 9.66 -0.59
N GLU A 750 41.10 8.96 -1.69
CA GLU A 750 41.90 7.80 -2.13
C GLU A 750 43.35 8.20 -2.40
N THR A 751 43.57 9.33 -3.10
CA THR A 751 44.92 9.86 -3.40
C THR A 751 45.67 10.32 -2.14
N GLU A 752 44.99 10.97 -1.21
CA GLU A 752 45.58 11.42 0.07
C GLU A 752 45.87 10.22 0.99
N GLY A 753 44.94 9.27 1.09
CA GLY A 753 45.00 8.13 1.99
C GLY A 753 46.14 7.15 1.70
N GLN A 754 46.58 7.03 0.45
CA GLN A 754 47.76 6.23 0.06
C GLN A 754 49.05 6.57 0.82
N ASN A 755 49.14 7.78 1.40
CA ASN A 755 50.32 8.27 2.12
C ASN A 755 50.15 8.27 3.66
N VAL A 756 49.02 7.78 4.18
CA VAL A 756 48.71 7.81 5.62
C VAL A 756 48.93 6.44 6.25
N HIS A 757 50.01 6.30 7.04
CA HIS A 757 50.37 5.04 7.71
C HIS A 757 49.73 4.84 9.08
N ASN A 758 48.85 5.75 9.54
CA ASN A 758 48.12 5.62 10.79
C ASN A 758 46.61 5.59 10.51
N GLU A 759 46.00 4.45 10.79
CA GLU A 759 44.59 4.18 10.49
C GLU A 759 43.62 5.12 11.20
N THR A 760 43.83 5.39 12.49
CA THR A 760 42.99 6.34 13.25
C THR A 760 43.01 7.76 12.65
N GLN A 761 44.17 8.22 12.18
CA GLN A 761 44.31 9.51 11.48
C GLN A 761 43.67 9.49 10.08
N LEU A 762 43.74 8.36 9.37
CA LEU A 762 43.09 8.17 8.09
C LEU A 762 41.56 8.22 8.25
N VAL A 763 40.99 7.42 9.15
CA VAL A 763 39.55 7.39 9.46
C VAL A 763 39.05 8.77 9.87
N ALA A 764 39.71 9.44 10.83
CA ALA A 764 39.30 10.77 11.28
C ALA A 764 39.38 11.84 10.17
N SER A 765 40.33 11.73 9.23
CA SER A 765 40.42 12.61 8.06
C SER A 765 39.29 12.36 7.07
N ILE A 766 39.00 11.09 6.77
CA ILE A 766 37.94 10.69 5.85
C ILE A 766 36.56 11.02 6.41
N GLU A 767 36.30 10.74 7.68
CA GLU A 767 35.07 11.13 8.36
C GLU A 767 34.85 12.63 8.25
N LYS A 768 35.85 13.44 8.62
CA LYS A 768 35.72 14.90 8.58
C LYS A 768 35.40 15.39 7.16
N GLN A 769 36.12 14.89 6.15
CA GLN A 769 35.89 15.28 4.75
C GLN A 769 34.50 14.85 4.25
N SER A 770 34.03 13.67 4.64
CA SER A 770 32.71 13.14 4.26
C SER A 770 31.58 13.92 4.94
N ASN A 771 31.73 14.22 6.24
CA ASN A 771 30.72 14.94 7.03
C ASN A 771 30.69 16.45 6.71
N ASP A 772 31.83 17.09 6.43
CA ASP A 772 31.90 18.46 5.87
C ASP A 772 31.12 18.55 4.54
N PHE A 773 31.30 17.55 3.66
CA PHE A 773 30.62 17.49 2.36
C PHE A 773 29.12 17.21 2.49
N ALA A 774 28.72 16.34 3.43
CA ALA A 774 27.33 16.04 3.71
C ALA A 774 26.54 17.30 4.13
N GLU A 775 27.07 18.09 5.08
CA GLU A 775 26.47 19.37 5.50
C GLU A 775 26.52 20.43 4.38
N HIS A 776 27.55 20.41 3.54
CA HIS A 776 27.58 21.24 2.32
C HIS A 776 26.45 20.86 1.36
N VAL A 777 26.18 19.57 1.12
CA VAL A 777 25.06 19.12 0.28
C VAL A 777 23.73 19.60 0.84
N ILE A 778 23.46 19.45 2.15
CA ILE A 778 22.20 19.94 2.75
C ILE A 778 22.07 21.47 2.65
N THR A 779 23.17 22.20 2.87
CA THR A 779 23.21 23.67 2.66
C THR A 779 22.90 24.06 1.22
N GLN A 780 23.48 23.34 0.25
CA GLN A 780 23.24 23.54 -1.18
C GLN A 780 21.82 23.13 -1.61
N TRP A 781 21.20 22.19 -0.91
CA TRP A 781 19.86 21.71 -1.19
C TRP A 781 18.77 22.66 -0.69
N TRP A 782 18.94 23.26 0.50
CA TRP A 782 18.06 24.36 0.92
C TRP A 782 18.21 25.60 0.04
N GLN A 783 19.41 25.90 -0.47
CA GLN A 783 19.59 26.98 -1.47
C GLN A 783 18.85 26.67 -2.78
N LEU A 784 18.85 25.41 -3.24
CA LEU A 784 18.01 24.99 -4.37
C LEU A 784 16.52 25.14 -4.04
N ALA A 785 16.05 24.68 -2.89
CA ALA A 785 14.65 24.77 -2.47
C ALA A 785 14.10 26.21 -2.55
N TRP A 786 14.80 27.19 -1.96
CA TRP A 786 14.36 28.59 -2.02
C TRP A 786 14.53 29.22 -3.41
N THR A 787 15.46 28.72 -4.22
CA THR A 787 15.55 29.07 -5.66
C THR A 787 14.33 28.57 -6.42
N LEU A 788 13.88 27.33 -6.21
CA LEU A 788 12.68 26.77 -6.86
C LEU A 788 11.40 27.50 -6.44
N VAL A 789 11.27 27.85 -5.16
CA VAL A 789 10.12 28.62 -4.62
C VAL A 789 10.02 30.01 -5.25
N SER A 790 11.15 30.72 -5.38
CA SER A 790 11.19 32.08 -5.94
C SER A 790 11.15 32.11 -7.48
N LYS A 791 11.87 31.19 -8.13
CA LYS A 791 11.91 31.07 -9.59
C LYS A 791 10.56 30.66 -10.18
N TYR A 792 9.76 29.82 -9.51
CA TYR A 792 8.53 29.24 -10.08
C TYR A 792 7.27 29.55 -9.26
N SER A 793 7.05 30.83 -8.93
CA SER A 793 5.87 31.28 -8.20
C SER A 793 4.68 31.60 -9.13
N ASP A 794 3.46 31.40 -8.64
CA ASP A 794 2.17 31.80 -9.27
C ASP A 794 1.97 31.39 -10.75
N GLY A 795 2.64 30.31 -11.19
CA GLY A 795 2.59 29.81 -12.57
C GLY A 795 3.51 30.53 -13.57
N TYR A 796 4.31 31.49 -13.09
CA TYR A 796 5.38 32.14 -13.84
C TYR A 796 6.71 31.40 -13.65
N MET A 797 7.69 31.76 -14.47
CA MET A 797 9.12 31.57 -14.22
C MET A 797 9.80 32.93 -14.19
N THR A 798 10.42 33.28 -13.06
CA THR A 798 11.13 34.54 -12.82
C THR A 798 12.62 34.27 -12.75
N THR A 799 13.40 34.86 -13.65
CA THR A 799 14.87 34.73 -13.73
C THR A 799 15.62 36.01 -13.35
N GLY A 800 14.90 37.05 -12.94
CA GLY A 800 15.42 38.35 -12.53
C GLY A 800 14.31 39.41 -12.48
N GLU A 801 14.67 40.64 -12.10
CA GLU A 801 13.73 41.72 -11.78
C GLU A 801 13.35 42.62 -12.96
N ALA A 802 13.95 42.45 -14.15
CA ALA A 802 13.57 43.22 -15.32
C ALA A 802 12.26 42.70 -15.97
N PRO A 803 11.45 43.54 -16.63
CA PRO A 803 10.12 43.14 -17.14
C PRO A 803 10.11 41.99 -18.17
N ASP A 804 11.25 41.71 -18.79
CA ASP A 804 11.49 40.63 -19.76
C ASP A 804 12.06 39.35 -19.11
N GLN A 805 12.39 39.38 -17.82
CA GLN A 805 12.95 38.25 -17.07
C GLN A 805 11.89 37.42 -16.33
N GLN A 806 10.59 37.74 -16.49
CA GLN A 806 9.48 36.91 -16.03
C GLN A 806 8.65 36.40 -17.22
N ALA A 807 8.46 35.09 -17.29
CA ALA A 807 7.69 34.43 -18.34
C ALA A 807 6.50 33.65 -17.75
N SER A 808 5.30 33.79 -18.32
CA SER A 808 4.19 32.88 -17.99
C SER A 808 4.32 31.60 -18.81
N ILE A 809 4.56 30.46 -18.16
CA ILE A 809 4.74 29.17 -18.85
C ILE A 809 3.39 28.56 -19.26
N GLY A 810 2.30 28.88 -18.55
CA GLY A 810 0.95 28.38 -18.86
C GLY A 810 0.81 26.86 -18.70
N TYR A 811 -0.06 26.26 -19.52
CA TYR A 811 -0.28 24.81 -19.64
C TYR A 811 0.06 24.35 -21.08
N PRO A 812 0.51 23.10 -21.31
CA PRO A 812 0.81 22.63 -22.66
C PRO A 812 -0.46 22.50 -23.50
N THR A 813 -0.33 22.71 -24.81
CA THR A 813 -1.46 22.74 -25.77
C THR A 813 -2.33 21.49 -25.73
N TRP A 814 -1.75 20.30 -25.53
CA TRP A 814 -2.50 19.04 -25.44
C TRP A 814 -3.41 18.99 -24.19
N TRP A 815 -2.97 19.54 -23.05
CA TRP A 815 -3.79 19.61 -21.84
C TRP A 815 -4.90 20.66 -21.99
N LEU A 816 -4.60 21.79 -22.62
CA LEU A 816 -5.60 22.81 -22.97
C LEU A 816 -6.64 22.29 -23.97
N GLN A 817 -6.28 21.31 -24.82
CA GLN A 817 -7.19 20.62 -25.75
C GLN A 817 -8.00 19.50 -25.10
N ALA A 818 -7.46 18.84 -24.07
CA ALA A 818 -8.12 17.76 -23.34
C ALA A 818 -9.05 18.24 -22.22
N SER A 819 -8.78 19.42 -21.65
CA SER A 819 -9.57 20.03 -20.57
C SER A 819 -10.70 20.94 -21.09
N GLU A 820 -11.54 21.39 -20.16
CA GLU A 820 -12.69 22.27 -20.38
C GLU A 820 -12.29 23.58 -21.10
N PHE A 821 -11.02 23.99 -21.04
CA PHE A 821 -10.48 25.17 -21.72
C PHE A 821 -10.81 25.20 -23.22
N ALA A 822 -10.69 24.08 -23.94
CA ALA A 822 -11.02 24.02 -25.38
C ALA A 822 -12.53 23.97 -25.66
N SER A 823 -13.36 23.81 -24.63
CA SER A 823 -14.83 23.82 -24.71
C SER A 823 -15.43 25.16 -24.28
N TRP A 824 -14.78 25.86 -23.34
CA TRP A 824 -15.26 27.10 -22.72
C TRP A 824 -15.25 28.27 -23.70
N PRO A 825 -16.26 29.17 -23.69
CA PRO A 825 -17.44 29.15 -22.81
C PRO A 825 -18.53 28.16 -23.24
N GLY A 826 -18.49 27.68 -24.49
CA GLY A 826 -19.53 26.80 -25.03
C GLY A 826 -20.93 27.38 -24.83
N ASP A 827 -21.85 26.56 -24.34
CA ASP A 827 -23.24 26.97 -24.05
C ASP A 827 -23.38 27.81 -22.77
N SER A 828 -22.30 28.07 -22.01
CA SER A 828 -22.32 28.98 -20.87
C SER A 828 -22.34 30.47 -21.27
N PHE A 829 -22.18 30.79 -22.56
CA PHE A 829 -22.24 32.16 -23.09
C PHE A 829 -23.27 32.27 -24.22
N LEU A 830 -24.53 32.47 -23.83
CA LEU A 830 -25.66 32.68 -24.73
C LEU A 830 -26.22 34.11 -24.58
N PRO A 831 -25.52 35.15 -25.08
CA PRO A 831 -26.02 36.52 -25.06
C PRO A 831 -27.30 36.69 -25.92
N ASP A 832 -28.18 37.59 -25.47
CA ASP A 832 -29.38 38.02 -26.20
C ASP A 832 -29.05 38.48 -27.63
N MET A 833 -29.92 38.23 -28.61
CA MET A 833 -29.64 38.56 -30.01
C MET A 833 -29.32 40.05 -30.23
N ARG A 834 -29.95 40.96 -29.47
CA ARG A 834 -29.70 42.42 -29.52
C ARG A 834 -28.32 42.82 -28.96
N ILE A 835 -27.65 41.88 -28.30
CA ILE A 835 -26.26 41.97 -27.84
C ILE A 835 -25.34 41.26 -28.85
N ARG A 836 -25.72 40.08 -29.37
CA ARG A 836 -25.01 39.39 -30.46
C ARG A 836 -24.77 40.32 -31.67
N GLU A 837 -25.78 41.10 -32.06
CA GLU A 837 -25.71 42.10 -33.15
C GLU A 837 -24.79 43.30 -32.87
N LYS A 838 -24.36 43.51 -31.62
CA LYS A 838 -23.56 44.67 -31.18
C LYS A 838 -22.18 44.30 -30.63
N LEU A 839 -21.90 43.01 -30.46
CA LEU A 839 -20.58 42.52 -30.09
C LEU A 839 -19.63 42.74 -31.28
N VAL A 840 -18.71 43.68 -31.13
CA VAL A 840 -17.56 43.81 -32.03
C VAL A 840 -16.61 42.67 -31.70
N ILE A 841 -16.42 41.75 -32.65
CA ILE A 841 -15.61 40.55 -32.47
C ILE A 841 -14.38 40.68 -33.37
N ASP A 842 -13.28 41.08 -32.75
CA ASP A 842 -12.02 41.47 -33.37
C ASP A 842 -11.13 40.30 -33.84
N SER A 843 -11.37 39.10 -33.31
CA SER A 843 -10.50 37.94 -33.44
C SER A 843 -11.21 36.76 -34.11
N GLU A 844 -10.49 36.10 -35.03
CA GLU A 844 -10.96 34.92 -35.77
C GLU A 844 -11.36 33.77 -34.83
N THR A 845 -10.62 33.60 -33.73
CA THR A 845 -10.93 32.64 -32.64
C THR A 845 -12.32 32.88 -32.04
N ALA A 846 -12.67 34.13 -31.73
CA ALA A 846 -13.97 34.49 -31.16
C ALA A 846 -15.12 34.38 -32.19
N GLN A 847 -14.85 34.62 -33.48
CA GLN A 847 -15.79 34.25 -34.54
C GLN A 847 -15.97 32.72 -34.63
N GLY A 848 -14.91 31.94 -34.40
CA GLY A 848 -14.96 30.49 -34.28
C GLY A 848 -15.88 30.01 -33.14
N PHE A 849 -15.78 30.63 -31.96
CA PHE A 849 -16.67 30.35 -30.83
C PHE A 849 -18.14 30.66 -31.15
N LEU A 850 -18.46 31.85 -31.68
CA LEU A 850 -19.85 32.17 -32.05
C LEU A 850 -20.39 31.30 -33.19
N ARG A 851 -19.56 30.81 -34.11
CA ARG A 851 -20.01 29.84 -35.13
C ARG A 851 -20.42 28.51 -34.50
N ARG A 852 -19.72 28.03 -33.46
CA ARG A 852 -20.07 26.78 -32.76
C ARG A 852 -21.39 26.90 -32.00
N THR A 853 -21.59 27.94 -31.19
CA THR A 853 -22.86 28.15 -30.47
C THR A 853 -24.03 28.40 -31.43
N ALA A 854 -23.81 29.16 -32.52
CA ALA A 854 -24.83 29.35 -33.56
C ALA A 854 -25.16 28.08 -34.37
N THR A 855 -24.32 27.04 -34.34
CA THR A 855 -24.70 25.70 -34.84
C THR A 855 -25.50 24.89 -33.82
N PHE A 856 -25.23 24.99 -32.52
CA PHE A 856 -26.06 24.36 -31.49
C PHE A 856 -27.49 24.91 -31.49
N ASP A 857 -27.65 26.25 -31.59
CA ASP A 857 -28.95 26.92 -31.75
C ASP A 857 -29.79 26.42 -32.96
N LYS A 858 -29.17 25.70 -33.92
CA LYS A 858 -29.83 25.15 -35.12
C LYS A 858 -30.07 23.64 -35.10
N VAL A 859 -29.50 22.91 -34.13
CA VAL A 859 -29.62 21.43 -34.07
C VAL A 859 -30.81 20.98 -33.21
N ILE A 860 -31.33 21.83 -32.31
CA ILE A 860 -32.50 21.50 -31.46
C ILE A 860 -33.85 21.69 -32.21
N VAL A 861 -33.91 21.35 -33.49
CA VAL A 861 -35.17 21.08 -34.23
C VAL A 861 -34.94 19.93 -35.23
N GLY A 862 -34.86 18.68 -34.74
CA GLY A 862 -34.95 17.51 -35.62
C GLY A 862 -34.29 16.24 -35.09
N ILE A 863 -35.10 15.28 -34.64
CA ILE A 863 -34.67 13.87 -34.57
C ILE A 863 -34.65 13.32 -36.00
N GLN A 864 -33.56 13.54 -36.74
CA GLN A 864 -33.11 12.71 -37.88
C GLN A 864 -31.84 13.28 -38.53
N SER A 865 -30.69 12.59 -38.39
CA SER A 865 -29.73 12.34 -39.48
C SER A 865 -28.48 11.58 -39.02
N TYR A 866 -28.53 10.23 -39.07
CA TYR A 866 -27.33 9.37 -39.01
C TYR A 866 -26.84 8.80 -40.38
N PRO A 867 -27.22 9.32 -41.58
CA PRO A 867 -26.92 8.63 -42.84
C PRO A 867 -25.42 8.57 -43.14
N LEU A 868 -24.62 9.54 -42.69
CA LEU A 868 -23.17 9.54 -42.93
C LEU A 868 -22.44 8.51 -42.08
N ALA A 869 -22.68 8.45 -40.76
CA ALA A 869 -22.04 7.44 -39.91
C ALA A 869 -22.44 6.02 -40.33
N ILE A 870 -23.72 5.80 -40.66
CA ILE A 870 -24.21 4.53 -41.18
C ILE A 870 -23.61 4.24 -42.56
N ALA A 871 -23.46 5.22 -43.45
CA ALA A 871 -22.78 5.03 -44.74
C ALA A 871 -21.29 4.68 -44.57
N TRP A 872 -20.58 5.27 -43.61
CA TRP A 872 -19.19 4.90 -43.30
C TRP A 872 -19.07 3.50 -42.70
N VAL A 873 -20.00 3.06 -41.85
CA VAL A 873 -20.05 1.67 -41.33
C VAL A 873 -20.43 0.67 -42.44
N ILE A 874 -21.34 1.03 -43.35
CA ILE A 874 -21.72 0.21 -44.51
C ILE A 874 -20.58 0.15 -45.53
N LEU A 875 -19.87 1.25 -45.80
CA LEU A 875 -18.68 1.27 -46.66
C LEU A 875 -17.52 0.49 -46.02
N GLY A 876 -17.29 0.63 -44.72
CA GLY A 876 -16.29 -0.13 -43.97
C GLY A 876 -16.57 -1.64 -44.00
N THR A 877 -17.80 -2.06 -43.71
CA THR A 877 -18.20 -3.47 -43.81
C THR A 877 -18.20 -3.98 -45.25
N ALA A 878 -18.56 -3.17 -46.25
CA ALA A 878 -18.44 -3.52 -47.66
C ALA A 878 -16.98 -3.68 -48.11
N LEU A 879 -16.06 -2.81 -47.65
CA LEU A 879 -14.62 -2.96 -47.89
C LEU A 879 -14.10 -4.24 -47.23
N ILE A 880 -14.42 -4.47 -45.94
CA ILE A 880 -13.97 -5.66 -45.20
C ILE A 880 -14.49 -6.95 -45.88
N VAL A 881 -15.76 -7.00 -46.28
CA VAL A 881 -16.31 -8.14 -47.03
C VAL A 881 -15.62 -8.29 -48.39
N THR A 882 -15.35 -7.20 -49.10
CA THR A 882 -14.65 -7.25 -50.40
C THR A 882 -13.21 -7.75 -50.24
N VAL A 883 -12.46 -7.28 -49.24
CA VAL A 883 -11.10 -7.71 -48.93
C VAL A 883 -11.07 -9.18 -48.50
N VAL A 884 -12.00 -9.62 -47.64
CA VAL A 884 -12.11 -11.03 -47.21
C VAL A 884 -12.50 -11.95 -48.37
N VAL A 885 -13.36 -11.50 -49.29
CA VAL A 885 -13.71 -12.23 -50.52
C VAL A 885 -12.54 -12.27 -51.51
N TYR A 886 -11.75 -11.20 -51.62
CA TYR A 886 -10.57 -11.15 -52.48
C TYR A 886 -9.45 -12.06 -51.94
N ALA A 887 -9.16 -11.99 -50.64
CA ALA A 887 -8.20 -12.87 -49.96
C ALA A 887 -8.60 -14.35 -50.04
N LYS A 888 -9.90 -14.69 -49.97
CA LYS A 888 -10.40 -16.05 -50.26
C LYS A 888 -10.28 -16.45 -51.73
N ARG A 889 -10.25 -15.51 -52.67
CA ARG A 889 -10.02 -15.78 -54.11
C ARG A 889 -8.54 -16.00 -54.43
N GLU A 890 -7.62 -15.27 -53.80
CA GLU A 890 -6.17 -15.50 -53.96
C GLU A 890 -5.73 -16.81 -53.30
N LYS A 891 -6.23 -17.15 -52.10
CA LYS A 891 -5.98 -18.45 -51.45
C LYS A 891 -6.52 -19.68 -52.20
N SER A 892 -7.13 -19.51 -53.38
CA SER A 892 -7.51 -20.60 -54.30
C SER A 892 -6.69 -20.62 -55.60
N ARG A 893 -5.65 -19.79 -55.72
CA ARG A 893 -4.84 -19.65 -56.96
C ARG A 893 -3.33 -19.83 -56.80
N THR A 894 -2.79 -19.78 -55.59
CA THR A 894 -1.39 -20.14 -55.29
C THR A 894 -1.32 -21.46 -54.54
N GLY A 895 -1.11 -22.55 -55.27
CA GLY A 895 -0.50 -23.76 -54.70
C GLY A 895 1.03 -23.66 -54.70
N TYR A 896 1.70 -24.71 -54.22
CA TYR A 896 3.15 -24.87 -54.11
C TYR A 896 3.84 -24.05 -53.00
N HIS A 897 4.84 -24.58 -52.26
CA HIS A 897 5.15 -25.99 -51.90
C HIS A 897 6.30 -25.99 -50.86
N ILE A 898 6.23 -26.86 -49.83
CA ILE A 898 7.35 -27.62 -49.23
C ILE A 898 8.55 -26.91 -48.51
N LEU A 899 8.85 -27.44 -47.31
CA LEU A 899 10.11 -27.52 -46.53
C LEU A 899 10.65 -26.34 -45.68
N GLU A 900 11.34 -26.79 -44.63
CA GLU A 900 12.21 -26.15 -43.61
C GLU A 900 11.64 -25.00 -42.78
#